data_AF-A0A8H4ZEZ7-F1
#
_entry.id   AF-A0A8H4ZEZ7-F1
#
_cell.length_a   1.000
_cell.length_b   1.000
_cell.length_c   1.000
_cell.angle_alpha   90.00
_cell.angle_beta   90.00
_cell.angle_gamma   90.00
#
_symmetry.space_group_name_H-M   'P 1'
#
loop_
_entity.id
_entity.type
_entity.pdbx_description
1 polymer ?
#
loop_
_entity_poly.entity_id
_entity_poly.type
_entity_poly.pdbx_seq_one_letter_code
_entity_poly.pdbx_strand_id
1 'polypeptide(L)'
;MTRIAVFLSYYRPWALCALAFAIYTQIIHDRNYSIRHAPFYMGKYMVAFLSVWAFYLVFLYHRFFSPLRYLPEPKGASFINGHWAESTSQPAGLPFRHWSRTIENNGLIRYKHLFNQERLVVTSPEGLKEVLGQNSYDYVKPHLLRAMVGKILGYGLLLSEGDVHKMQRKNLMPAFSFRHIKELYPVFWSKAQELVLGIEKELKEESTSEINIVDWASRASMDIIGSAGMGHEFRSLADPSIEDTMKMYGSMVKQSSGAKLLTVLQLVLPSIITDYLPFQRNMGVLAASRAARETSQRLINAKKVQMAAKEKLSPDIISTALESGHFTDEGLVDTMMTFLAAGHETSAAALTWTIFLLAKNHDIQDRLRQEIRHNVDGLTDDVDAKKLDSLSYLHAVCQESLRLYAPIPFTVRDALKDTQILGTFVPKGTMVILCPWAINRAHELWGPDADDFNPERWTAPGQANSGGAKNNYAFLTFLHGPRGCIGQRFSLAELMALTCTGYHGWDCGEADEDVVPILIPTPKGFEGLVGPGVCCRSGALHSGSLWGRVFVRGFRSSSDRQTFSYSSLSLQAVMSIADGSYARGDLLNGCKDLIPGLKNAYGYVPSLAAGIVFCLIFAATGIYHIVRSFQKRKATSYLLAISSYIELIGWIGRTWSSKCAYNKIAFLLQITTLVVAPIFVAAAIYVTLGYLIKAVGPQYSVIKPKLYLWIFLVVDVLALLIQAGGGGLASGAANKGKDTKPGANLMVSGIIFQLVSMTGFCILFAIFVLRTRGLELTKGQRFVIYATIISVVFVYIRSIYRTVELLEGWDGKLMKTEGYFIGLDGVCIAVAILIFCIFDPAVLLDHDKQPELSFNELNTVSTR
;
A
#
# COMPACT_ATOMS: atom_id res chain seq x y z
N MET A 1 11.51 -12.45 5.27
CA MET A 1 11.65 -13.93 5.35
C MET A 1 13.10 -14.41 5.40
N THR A 2 14.07 -13.86 4.66
CA THR A 2 15.49 -14.25 4.77
C THR A 2 16.05 -14.00 6.18
N ARG A 3 15.65 -12.90 6.83
CA ARG A 3 15.94 -12.68 8.27
C ARG A 3 15.11 -13.54 9.22
N ILE A 4 13.99 -14.14 8.78
CA ILE A 4 13.18 -15.11 9.54
C ILE A 4 13.78 -16.54 9.41
N ALA A 5 14.39 -16.86 8.26
CA ALA A 5 15.17 -18.09 8.09
C ALA A 5 16.52 -17.99 8.81
N VAL A 6 17.16 -16.81 8.77
CA VAL A 6 18.29 -16.47 9.64
C VAL A 6 17.85 -16.52 11.12
N PHE A 7 16.69 -15.95 11.47
CA PHE A 7 16.05 -16.09 12.78
C PHE A 7 15.94 -17.56 13.17
N LEU A 8 15.35 -18.44 12.36
CA LEU A 8 15.24 -19.88 12.65
C LEU A 8 16.61 -20.59 12.75
N SER A 9 17.63 -20.15 11.99
CA SER A 9 18.98 -20.72 12.05
C SER A 9 19.76 -20.29 13.30
N TYR A 10 19.59 -19.04 13.77
CA TYR A 10 20.11 -18.54 15.05
C TYR A 10 19.23 -18.97 16.23
N TYR A 11 17.95 -19.31 16.00
CA TYR A 11 16.99 -19.74 17.03
C TYR A 11 17.36 -21.08 17.64
N ARG A 12 17.97 -21.99 16.87
CA ARG A 12 18.24 -23.37 17.32
C ARG A 12 19.04 -23.45 18.63
N PRO A 13 20.19 -22.78 18.80
CA PRO A 13 20.93 -22.81 20.06
C PRO A 13 20.27 -21.95 21.16
N TRP A 14 19.75 -20.76 20.84
CA TRP A 14 19.22 -19.83 21.85
C TRP A 14 17.85 -20.24 22.40
N ALA A 15 16.99 -20.87 21.59
CA ALA A 15 15.73 -21.43 22.06
C ALA A 15 15.95 -22.62 22.99
N LEU A 16 16.98 -23.44 22.73
CA LEU A 16 17.38 -24.51 23.65
C LEU A 16 17.94 -23.95 24.95
N CYS A 17 18.74 -22.89 24.91
CA CYS A 17 19.22 -22.21 26.12
C CYS A 17 18.10 -21.51 26.90
N ALA A 18 17.16 -20.83 26.23
CA ALA A 18 16.00 -20.20 26.87
C ALA A 18 15.05 -21.24 27.47
N LEU A 19 14.87 -22.38 26.79
CA LEU A 19 14.10 -23.52 27.31
C LEU A 19 14.80 -24.16 28.51
N ALA A 20 16.12 -24.37 28.44
CA ALA A 20 16.91 -24.92 29.53
C ALA A 20 16.93 -23.97 30.75
N PHE A 21 17.05 -22.66 30.53
CA PHE A 21 17.01 -21.65 31.59
C PHE A 21 15.60 -21.52 32.20
N ALA A 22 14.54 -21.60 31.39
CA ALA A 22 13.15 -21.66 31.87
C ALA A 22 12.89 -22.90 32.74
N ILE A 23 13.36 -24.08 32.30
CA ILE A 23 13.27 -25.32 33.06
C ILE A 23 14.08 -25.23 34.36
N TYR A 24 15.32 -24.75 34.30
CA TYR A 24 16.22 -24.60 35.44
C TYR A 24 15.67 -23.63 36.51
N THR A 25 15.23 -22.43 36.08
CA THR A 25 14.65 -21.43 37.00
C THR A 25 13.34 -21.90 37.62
N GLN A 26 12.54 -22.70 36.92
CA GLN A 26 11.31 -23.26 37.47
C GLN A 26 11.53 -24.43 38.43
N ILE A 27 12.49 -25.31 38.16
CA ILE A 27 12.87 -26.40 39.09
C ILE A 27 13.37 -25.80 40.41
N ILE A 28 14.02 -24.64 40.38
CA ILE A 28 14.58 -23.99 41.57
C ILE A 28 13.54 -23.17 42.34
N HIS A 29 12.57 -22.53 41.67
CA HIS A 29 11.60 -21.65 42.34
C HIS A 29 10.27 -22.30 42.72
N ASP A 30 9.88 -23.43 42.14
CA ASP A 30 8.60 -24.07 42.42
C ASP A 30 8.77 -25.55 42.81
N ARG A 31 8.81 -25.83 44.12
CA ARG A 31 8.92 -27.20 44.66
C ARG A 31 7.70 -28.09 44.33
N ASN A 32 6.58 -27.51 43.89
CA ASN A 32 5.34 -28.21 43.54
C ASN A 32 5.06 -28.20 42.03
N TYR A 33 6.09 -28.40 41.22
CA TYR A 33 6.00 -28.34 39.76
C TYR A 33 5.07 -29.43 39.19
N SER A 34 3.90 -29.03 38.70
CA SER A 34 3.01 -29.90 37.92
C SER A 34 3.27 -29.72 36.42
N ILE A 35 3.63 -30.81 35.73
CA ILE A 35 3.87 -30.89 34.27
C ILE A 35 2.76 -30.22 33.43
N ARG A 36 1.52 -30.18 33.95
CA ARG A 36 0.36 -29.56 33.26
C ARG A 36 0.52 -28.06 32.99
N HIS A 37 1.33 -27.33 33.75
CA HIS A 37 1.52 -25.88 33.57
C HIS A 37 2.75 -25.51 32.74
N ALA A 38 3.60 -26.49 32.37
CA ALA A 38 4.82 -26.27 31.59
C ALA A 38 4.61 -25.46 30.30
N PRO A 39 3.56 -25.68 29.48
CA PRO A 39 3.35 -24.93 28.24
C PRO A 39 3.10 -23.43 28.48
N PHE A 40 2.42 -23.08 29.58
CA PHE A 40 2.10 -21.70 29.91
C PHE A 40 3.35 -20.90 30.31
N TYR A 41 4.24 -21.51 31.10
CA TYR A 41 5.49 -20.88 31.49
C TYR A 41 6.47 -20.81 30.32
N MET A 42 6.57 -21.86 29.51
CA MET A 42 7.35 -21.83 28.26
C MET A 42 6.89 -20.70 27.33
N GLY A 43 5.58 -20.49 27.21
CA GLY A 43 5.01 -19.35 26.48
C GLY A 43 5.45 -17.99 27.04
N LYS A 44 5.44 -17.81 28.37
CA LYS A 44 5.89 -16.56 29.02
C LYS A 44 7.37 -16.29 28.77
N TYR A 45 8.24 -17.28 28.96
CA TYR A 45 9.68 -17.11 28.74
C TYR A 45 9.98 -16.84 27.26
N MET A 46 9.27 -17.51 26.35
CA MET A 46 9.39 -17.24 24.92
C MET A 46 8.98 -15.81 24.58
N VAL A 47 7.88 -15.29 25.13
CA VAL A 47 7.47 -13.89 24.95
C VAL A 47 8.49 -12.91 25.53
N ALA A 48 9.00 -13.17 26.73
CA ALA A 48 10.03 -12.33 27.37
C ALA A 48 11.32 -12.31 26.55
N PHE A 49 11.81 -13.47 26.12
CA PHE A 49 12.98 -13.60 25.25
C PHE A 49 12.79 -12.87 23.92
N LEU A 50 11.66 -13.09 23.24
CA LEU A 50 11.33 -12.41 21.99
C LEU A 50 11.24 -10.89 22.18
N SER A 51 10.74 -10.41 23.32
CA SER A 51 10.66 -8.98 23.63
C SER A 51 12.05 -8.37 23.86
N VAL A 52 12.92 -9.02 24.64
CA VAL A 52 14.30 -8.58 24.86
C VAL A 52 15.11 -8.63 23.55
N TRP A 53 14.92 -9.68 22.76
CA TRP A 53 15.60 -9.83 21.47
C TRP A 53 15.10 -8.81 20.44
N ALA A 54 13.79 -8.54 20.38
CA ALA A 54 13.24 -7.47 19.56
C ALA A 54 13.79 -6.11 20.01
N PHE A 55 13.87 -5.85 21.32
CA PHE A 55 14.48 -4.63 21.85
C PHE A 55 15.96 -4.53 21.46
N TYR A 56 16.72 -5.63 21.58
CA TYR A 56 18.11 -5.68 21.13
C TYR A 56 18.24 -5.36 19.65
N LEU A 57 17.46 -5.98 18.77
CA LEU A 57 17.54 -5.75 17.32
C LEU A 57 17.10 -4.34 16.92
N VAL A 58 16.01 -3.85 17.51
CA VAL A 58 15.37 -2.58 17.15
C VAL A 58 16.06 -1.37 17.77
N PHE A 59 16.81 -1.52 18.86
CA PHE A 59 17.46 -0.40 19.55
C PHE A 59 18.96 -0.56 19.76
N LEU A 60 19.41 -1.70 20.29
CA LEU A 60 20.80 -1.87 20.73
C LEU A 60 21.74 -2.19 19.55
N TYR A 61 21.35 -3.11 18.68
CA TYR A 61 22.17 -3.61 17.59
C TYR A 61 22.62 -2.50 16.65
N HIS A 62 21.68 -1.73 16.10
CA HIS A 62 22.01 -0.68 15.13
C HIS A 62 22.76 0.51 15.76
N ARG A 63 22.64 0.71 17.08
CA ARG A 63 23.26 1.85 17.78
C ARG A 63 24.70 1.54 18.17
N PHE A 64 24.96 0.32 18.65
CA PHE A 64 26.23 -0.04 19.27
C PHE A 64 27.00 -1.12 18.52
N PHE A 65 26.32 -2.05 17.85
CA PHE A 65 26.94 -3.28 17.34
C PHE A 65 27.04 -3.35 15.82
N SER A 66 26.19 -2.64 15.07
CA SER A 66 26.20 -2.72 13.61
C SER A 66 27.54 -2.28 13.04
N PRO A 67 28.11 -3.02 12.07
CA PRO A 67 29.33 -2.61 11.37
C PRO A 67 29.11 -1.37 10.49
N LEU A 68 27.86 -1.10 10.11
CA LEU A 68 27.50 0.03 9.26
C LEU A 68 27.35 1.35 10.03
N ARG A 69 27.48 1.33 11.38
CA ARG A 69 27.18 2.49 12.25
C ARG A 69 28.04 3.73 12.00
N TYR A 70 29.19 3.55 11.36
CA TYR A 70 30.16 4.60 11.07
C TYR A 70 29.89 5.34 9.76
N LEU A 71 29.00 4.80 8.92
CA LEU A 71 28.63 5.45 7.67
C LEU A 71 27.79 6.71 7.94
N PRO A 72 27.91 7.75 7.07
CA PRO A 72 27.06 8.93 7.13
C PRO A 72 25.58 8.56 7.13
N GLU A 73 24.78 9.24 7.95
CA GLU A 73 23.35 8.99 8.12
C GLU A 73 22.55 10.31 8.05
N PRO A 74 21.36 10.33 7.41
CA PRO A 74 20.47 11.49 7.46
C PRO A 74 20.08 11.87 8.90
N LYS A 75 19.75 13.15 9.11
CA LYS A 75 19.23 13.63 10.41
C LYS A 75 17.73 13.37 10.50
N GLY A 76 17.18 13.33 11.71
CA GLY A 76 15.72 13.25 11.93
C GLY A 76 15.15 11.84 12.04
N ALA A 77 15.98 10.82 12.26
CA ALA A 77 15.54 9.44 12.50
C ALA A 77 14.52 9.36 13.67
N SER A 78 13.34 8.81 13.40
CA SER A 78 12.39 8.38 14.44
C SER A 78 13.04 7.33 15.35
N PHE A 79 12.68 7.36 16.63
CA PHE A 79 13.20 6.43 17.63
C PHE A 79 13.00 4.95 17.28
N ILE A 80 11.85 4.59 16.70
CA ILE A 80 11.49 3.18 16.36
C ILE A 80 11.61 2.90 14.86
N ASN A 81 11.28 3.87 14.02
CA ASN A 81 11.10 3.66 12.58
C ASN A 81 12.13 4.39 11.71
N GLY A 82 13.19 4.94 12.31
CA GLY A 82 14.23 5.66 11.58
C GLY A 82 13.67 6.71 10.63
N HIS A 83 14.15 6.69 9.39
CA HIS A 83 13.75 7.58 8.30
C HIS A 83 12.60 6.99 7.47
N TRP A 84 11.83 6.03 7.99
CA TRP A 84 10.76 5.40 7.23
C TRP A 84 9.73 6.42 6.71
N ALA A 85 9.30 7.36 7.56
CA ALA A 85 8.33 8.38 7.17
C ALA A 85 8.90 9.26 6.04
N GLU A 86 10.12 9.76 6.18
CA GLU A 86 10.78 10.60 5.17
C GLU A 86 10.99 9.84 3.85
N SER A 87 11.51 8.61 3.91
CA SER A 87 11.77 7.78 2.73
C SER A 87 10.52 7.27 2.00
N THR A 88 9.33 7.35 2.61
CA THR A 88 8.08 6.85 2.01
C THR A 88 6.99 7.91 1.81
N SER A 89 7.12 9.09 2.42
CA SER A 89 6.14 10.17 2.31
C SER A 89 6.35 11.07 1.08
N GLN A 90 7.59 11.17 0.61
CA GLN A 90 7.96 11.93 -0.59
C GLN A 90 7.89 11.06 -1.86
N PRO A 91 7.82 11.69 -3.05
CA PRO A 91 7.98 10.96 -4.32
C PRO A 91 9.25 10.09 -4.34
N ALA A 92 9.14 8.95 -5.03
CA ALA A 92 10.22 7.97 -5.09
C ALA A 92 11.52 8.58 -5.63
N GLY A 93 12.65 8.20 -5.04
CA GLY A 93 13.97 8.69 -5.47
C GLY A 93 14.34 10.06 -4.92
N LEU A 94 13.39 10.95 -4.63
CA LEU A 94 13.68 12.29 -4.11
C LEU A 94 14.43 12.29 -2.77
N PRO A 95 14.06 11.48 -1.75
CA PRO A 95 14.83 11.41 -0.51
C PRO A 95 16.28 10.99 -0.77
N PHE A 96 16.50 9.99 -1.63
CA PHE A 96 17.84 9.50 -1.93
C PHE A 96 18.66 10.52 -2.72
N ARG A 97 18.05 11.24 -3.68
CA ARG A 97 18.69 12.38 -4.38
C ARG A 97 19.06 13.48 -3.40
N HIS A 98 18.15 13.86 -2.51
CA HIS A 98 18.39 14.89 -1.50
C HIS A 98 19.54 14.50 -0.56
N TRP A 99 19.51 13.28 -0.01
CA TRP A 99 20.55 12.78 0.88
C TRP A 99 21.91 12.68 0.17
N SER A 100 21.94 12.18 -1.07
CA SER A 100 23.19 12.07 -1.84
C SER A 100 23.85 13.42 -2.10
N ARG A 101 23.08 14.52 -2.11
CA ARG A 101 23.57 15.89 -2.33
C ARG A 101 23.95 16.61 -1.04
N THR A 102 23.20 16.39 0.03
CA THR A 102 23.30 17.19 1.25
C THR A 102 24.15 16.55 2.33
N ILE A 103 24.35 15.25 2.27
CA ILE A 103 25.16 14.51 3.24
C ILE A 103 26.53 14.29 2.63
N GLU A 104 27.56 14.81 3.29
CA GLU A 104 28.94 14.50 2.95
C GLU A 104 29.19 12.99 3.10
N ASN A 105 29.64 12.36 2.01
CA ASN A 105 29.75 10.91 1.95
C ASN A 105 30.88 10.48 1.01
N ASN A 106 31.46 9.30 1.29
CA ASN A 106 32.51 8.69 0.48
C ASN A 106 31.96 7.54 -0.37
N GLY A 107 30.81 7.74 -1.03
CA GLY A 107 30.18 6.75 -1.90
C GLY A 107 29.12 5.85 -1.27
N LEU A 108 28.93 5.94 0.05
CA LEU A 108 27.90 5.20 0.78
C LEU A 108 27.21 6.08 1.83
N ILE A 109 25.88 6.01 1.87
CA ILE A 109 25.05 6.60 2.92
C ILE A 109 24.23 5.50 3.57
N ARG A 110 24.23 5.45 4.90
CA ARG A 110 23.36 4.57 5.69
C ARG A 110 22.08 5.29 6.05
N TYR A 111 20.94 4.62 5.96
CA TYR A 111 19.71 5.12 6.57
C TYR A 111 18.93 3.99 7.25
N LYS A 112 18.24 4.36 8.33
CA LYS A 112 17.34 3.46 9.06
C LYS A 112 15.93 3.51 8.47
N HIS A 113 15.27 2.35 8.37
CA HIS A 113 13.89 2.20 7.91
C HIS A 113 13.02 1.62 9.06
N LEU A 114 11.79 1.14 8.76
CA LEU A 114 10.91 0.43 9.70
C LEU A 114 11.68 -0.49 10.66
N PHE A 115 11.39 -0.38 11.96
CA PHE A 115 12.07 -1.12 13.03
C PHE A 115 13.60 -0.92 13.05
N ASN A 116 14.05 0.29 12.72
CA ASN A 116 15.44 0.69 12.58
C ASN A 116 16.30 -0.22 11.67
N GLN A 117 15.67 -0.90 10.70
CA GLN A 117 16.41 -1.72 9.75
C GLN A 117 17.34 -0.87 8.90
N GLU A 118 18.61 -1.25 8.86
CA GLU A 118 19.65 -0.53 8.15
C GLU A 118 19.62 -0.85 6.65
N ARG A 119 19.80 0.20 5.85
CA ARG A 119 19.87 0.15 4.39
C ARG A 119 20.98 1.09 3.91
N LEU A 120 21.52 0.82 2.72
CA LEU A 120 22.62 1.58 2.14
C LEU A 120 22.19 2.22 0.83
N VAL A 121 22.50 3.49 0.63
CA VAL A 121 22.43 4.17 -0.66
C VAL A 121 23.84 4.24 -1.23
N VAL A 122 24.01 3.78 -2.47
CA VAL A 122 25.28 3.87 -3.19
C VAL A 122 25.30 5.14 -4.02
N THR A 123 26.31 5.98 -3.82
CA THR A 123 26.39 7.34 -4.38
C THR A 123 27.59 7.55 -5.30
N SER A 124 28.62 6.67 -5.25
CA SER A 124 29.81 6.80 -6.11
C SER A 124 29.82 5.82 -7.30
N PRO A 125 30.45 6.19 -8.43
CA PRO A 125 30.65 5.29 -9.57
C PRO A 125 31.37 3.98 -9.23
N GLU A 126 32.35 4.02 -8.32
CA GLU A 126 33.14 2.87 -7.90
C GLU A 126 32.25 1.86 -7.15
N GLY A 127 31.41 2.34 -6.23
CA GLY A 127 30.45 1.49 -5.51
C GLY A 127 29.40 0.91 -6.47
N LEU A 128 28.93 1.71 -7.43
CA LEU A 128 28.01 1.24 -8.47
C LEU A 128 28.66 0.15 -9.35
N LYS A 129 29.94 0.29 -9.70
CA LYS A 129 30.69 -0.71 -10.46
C LYS A 129 30.83 -2.03 -9.71
N GLU A 130 31.10 -1.99 -8.41
CA GLU A 130 31.14 -3.19 -7.57
C GLU A 130 29.78 -3.90 -7.52
N VAL A 131 28.70 -3.15 -7.28
CA VAL A 131 27.34 -3.70 -7.10
C VAL A 131 26.73 -4.16 -8.43
N LEU A 132 26.84 -3.38 -9.50
CA LEU A 132 26.18 -3.63 -10.78
C LEU A 132 27.05 -4.41 -11.78
N GLY A 133 28.37 -4.31 -11.66
CA GLY A 133 29.33 -4.97 -12.55
C GLY A 133 29.92 -6.22 -11.92
N GLN A 134 30.91 -6.04 -11.04
CA GLN A 134 31.78 -7.10 -10.54
C GLN A 134 31.02 -8.17 -9.75
N ASN A 135 30.15 -7.76 -8.82
CA ASN A 135 29.47 -8.64 -7.89
C ASN A 135 27.95 -8.71 -8.15
N SER A 136 27.52 -8.46 -9.39
CA SER A 136 26.10 -8.27 -9.74
C SER A 136 25.15 -9.42 -9.37
N TYR A 137 25.65 -10.65 -9.25
CA TYR A 137 24.84 -11.81 -8.84
C TYR A 137 24.84 -12.06 -7.33
N ASP A 138 25.71 -11.40 -6.56
CA ASP A 138 25.67 -11.39 -5.09
C ASP A 138 24.62 -10.40 -4.55
N TYR A 139 24.11 -9.52 -5.43
CA TYR A 139 23.07 -8.54 -5.12
C TYR A 139 21.79 -8.90 -5.89
N VAL A 140 20.83 -9.52 -5.19
CA VAL A 140 19.59 -10.03 -5.80
C VAL A 140 18.40 -9.13 -5.49
N LYS A 141 17.31 -9.18 -6.27
CA LYS A 141 16.10 -8.43 -5.90
C LYS A 141 15.51 -8.96 -4.59
N PRO A 142 14.98 -8.09 -3.70
CA PRO A 142 14.42 -8.52 -2.42
C PRO A 142 13.31 -9.55 -2.59
N HIS A 143 13.30 -10.58 -1.74
CA HIS A 143 12.34 -11.68 -1.86
C HIS A 143 10.88 -11.22 -1.81
N LEU A 144 10.55 -10.26 -0.95
CA LEU A 144 9.18 -9.74 -0.84
C LEU A 144 8.75 -9.04 -2.14
N LEU A 145 9.63 -8.22 -2.73
CA LEU A 145 9.39 -7.58 -4.02
C LEU A 145 9.16 -8.63 -5.12
N ARG A 146 10.04 -9.65 -5.20
CA ARG A 146 9.92 -10.74 -6.16
C ARG A 146 8.61 -11.51 -6.00
N ALA A 147 8.20 -11.82 -4.77
CA ALA A 147 6.96 -12.54 -4.51
C ALA A 147 5.71 -11.71 -4.82
N MET A 148 5.72 -10.41 -4.56
CA MET A 148 4.59 -9.52 -4.86
C MET A 148 4.42 -9.33 -6.37
N VAL A 149 5.51 -8.96 -7.07
CA VAL A 149 5.48 -8.70 -8.52
C VAL A 149 5.33 -10.02 -9.30
N GLY A 150 5.95 -11.11 -8.84
CA GLY A 150 5.90 -12.42 -9.49
C GLY A 150 4.50 -13.04 -9.51
N LYS A 151 3.64 -12.73 -8.54
CA LYS A 151 2.22 -13.13 -8.56
C LYS A 151 1.44 -12.51 -9.73
N ILE A 152 1.98 -11.47 -10.37
CA ILE A 152 1.31 -10.73 -11.44
C ILE A 152 2.02 -10.93 -12.78
N LEU A 153 3.33 -10.71 -12.82
CA LEU A 153 4.15 -10.82 -14.03
C LEU A 153 4.67 -12.23 -14.29
N GLY A 154 4.73 -13.08 -13.25
CA GLY A 154 5.51 -14.32 -13.30
C GLY A 154 7.02 -14.09 -13.14
N TYR A 155 7.81 -15.14 -13.34
CA TYR A 155 9.26 -15.16 -13.14
C TYR A 155 10.04 -15.09 -14.47
N GLY A 156 9.68 -14.13 -15.32
CA GLY A 156 10.43 -13.79 -16.53
C GLY A 156 11.73 -13.02 -16.24
N LEU A 157 12.35 -12.48 -17.30
CA LEU A 157 13.69 -11.87 -17.25
C LEU A 157 13.85 -10.80 -16.14
N LEU A 158 12.80 -10.04 -15.85
CA LEU A 158 12.82 -8.99 -14.84
C LEU A 158 13.02 -9.55 -13.42
N LEU A 159 12.39 -10.67 -13.08
CA LEU A 159 12.39 -11.24 -11.72
C LEU A 159 13.29 -12.47 -11.57
N SER A 160 13.88 -12.97 -12.65
CA SER A 160 14.84 -14.06 -12.60
C SER A 160 16.17 -13.62 -11.99
N GLU A 161 16.85 -14.56 -11.32
CA GLU A 161 18.11 -14.35 -10.63
C GLU A 161 19.08 -15.50 -10.95
N GLY A 162 20.38 -15.29 -10.75
CA GLY A 162 21.40 -16.31 -10.96
C GLY A 162 21.46 -16.84 -12.40
N ASP A 163 21.58 -18.16 -12.55
CA ASP A 163 21.80 -18.80 -13.85
C ASP A 163 20.55 -18.79 -14.74
N VAL A 164 19.35 -18.79 -14.16
CA VAL A 164 18.10 -18.63 -14.92
C VAL A 164 18.10 -17.28 -15.65
N HIS A 165 18.48 -16.21 -14.96
CA HIS A 165 18.59 -14.90 -15.59
C HIS A 165 19.67 -14.87 -16.68
N LYS A 166 20.85 -15.47 -16.44
CA LYS A 166 21.92 -15.55 -17.46
C LYS A 166 21.41 -16.25 -18.72
N MET A 167 20.73 -17.39 -18.56
CA MET A 167 20.15 -18.17 -19.65
C MET A 167 19.11 -17.36 -20.41
N GLN A 168 18.09 -16.83 -19.71
CA GLN A 168 17.03 -16.05 -20.34
C GLN A 168 17.60 -14.84 -21.09
N ARG A 169 18.50 -14.08 -20.47
CA ARG A 169 19.13 -12.92 -21.10
C ARG A 169 19.85 -13.33 -22.38
N LYS A 170 20.73 -14.34 -22.32
CA LYS A 170 21.50 -14.82 -23.47
C LYS A 170 20.60 -15.20 -24.64
N ASN A 171 19.52 -15.92 -24.38
CA ASN A 171 18.61 -16.40 -25.43
C ASN A 171 17.66 -15.31 -25.97
N LEU A 172 17.47 -14.21 -25.23
CA LEU A 172 16.67 -13.06 -25.69
C LEU A 172 17.51 -12.00 -26.41
N MET A 173 18.84 -11.96 -26.23
CA MET A 173 19.74 -10.98 -26.85
C MET A 173 19.58 -10.81 -28.37
N PRO A 174 19.30 -11.86 -29.19
CA PRO A 174 19.14 -11.67 -30.64
C PRO A 174 18.02 -10.67 -31.01
N ALA A 175 16.90 -10.69 -30.27
CA ALA A 175 15.78 -9.75 -30.42
C ALA A 175 16.11 -8.32 -29.98
N PHE A 176 17.28 -8.08 -29.39
CA PHE A 176 17.76 -6.76 -29.00
C PHE A 176 19.10 -6.43 -29.67
N SER A 177 19.47 -7.17 -30.72
CA SER A 177 20.65 -6.88 -31.52
C SER A 177 20.47 -5.57 -32.28
N PHE A 178 21.58 -4.89 -32.58
CA PHE A 178 21.55 -3.63 -33.34
C PHE A 178 20.81 -3.78 -34.68
N ARG A 179 21.11 -4.86 -35.41
CA ARG A 179 20.49 -5.14 -36.70
C ARG A 179 18.97 -5.29 -36.58
N HIS A 180 18.51 -6.07 -35.59
CA HIS A 180 17.07 -6.28 -35.44
C HIS A 180 16.33 -5.00 -35.05
N ILE A 181 16.89 -4.19 -34.13
CA ILE A 181 16.29 -2.91 -33.76
C ILE A 181 16.17 -1.97 -34.97
N LYS A 182 17.15 -1.98 -35.88
CA LYS A 182 17.08 -1.20 -37.13
C LYS A 182 15.92 -1.62 -38.03
N GLU A 183 15.55 -2.89 -38.03
CA GLU A 183 14.41 -3.41 -38.79
C GLU A 183 13.06 -3.00 -38.18
N LEU A 184 13.02 -2.56 -36.91
CA LEU A 184 11.79 -2.15 -36.22
C LEU A 184 11.44 -0.66 -36.39
N TYR A 185 12.34 0.16 -36.93
CA TYR A 185 12.08 1.59 -37.14
C TYR A 185 10.79 1.90 -37.92
N PRO A 186 10.45 1.17 -39.00
CA PRO A 186 9.18 1.38 -39.70
C PRO A 186 7.96 1.14 -38.80
N VAL A 187 8.03 0.18 -37.88
CA VAL A 187 6.94 -0.08 -36.91
C VAL A 187 6.82 1.08 -35.93
N PHE A 188 7.96 1.56 -35.39
CA PHE A 188 7.96 2.72 -34.48
C PHE A 188 7.42 3.96 -35.17
N TRP A 189 7.85 4.23 -36.40
CA TRP A 189 7.40 5.37 -37.19
C TRP A 189 5.90 5.29 -37.49
N SER A 190 5.41 4.13 -37.93
CA SER A 190 3.98 3.94 -38.21
C SER A 190 3.11 4.19 -36.99
N LYS A 191 3.48 3.67 -35.82
CA LYS A 191 2.74 3.93 -34.57
C LYS A 191 2.88 5.37 -34.09
N ALA A 192 4.01 6.00 -34.35
CA ALA A 192 4.22 7.41 -34.07
C ALA A 192 3.37 8.32 -34.97
N GLN A 193 3.09 7.92 -36.22
CA GLN A 193 2.11 8.59 -37.10
C GLN A 193 0.68 8.38 -36.60
N GLU A 194 0.29 7.15 -36.25
CA GLU A 194 -1.04 6.84 -35.69
C GLU A 194 -1.32 7.67 -34.43
N LEU A 195 -0.34 7.80 -33.54
CA LEU A 195 -0.40 8.66 -32.35
C LEU A 195 -0.69 10.11 -32.72
N VAL A 196 0.07 10.66 -33.67
CA VAL A 196 -0.10 12.06 -34.09
C VAL A 196 -1.47 12.30 -34.73
N LEU A 197 -1.89 11.43 -35.63
CA LEU A 197 -3.19 11.54 -36.29
C LEU A 197 -4.35 11.38 -35.30
N GLY A 198 -4.22 10.47 -34.31
CA GLY A 198 -5.21 10.28 -33.26
C GLY A 198 -5.39 11.52 -32.39
N ILE A 199 -4.28 12.13 -31.98
CA ILE A 199 -4.29 13.38 -31.21
C ILE A 199 -4.87 14.54 -32.03
N GLU A 200 -4.48 14.68 -33.31
CA GLU A 200 -5.05 15.72 -34.18
C GLU A 200 -6.56 15.58 -34.38
N LYS A 201 -7.04 14.34 -34.44
CA LYS A 201 -8.47 14.05 -34.54
C LYS A 201 -9.21 14.49 -33.28
N GLU A 202 -8.70 14.13 -32.08
CA GLU A 202 -9.29 14.53 -30.80
C GLU A 202 -9.37 16.06 -30.67
N LEU A 203 -8.29 16.77 -31.02
CA LEU A 203 -8.26 18.24 -31.02
C LEU A 203 -9.30 18.87 -31.97
N LYS A 204 -9.54 18.26 -33.14
CA LYS A 204 -10.52 18.76 -34.13
C LYS A 204 -11.95 18.47 -33.72
N GLU A 205 -12.22 17.29 -33.14
CA GLU A 205 -13.58 16.83 -32.84
C GLU A 205 -14.13 17.43 -31.55
N GLU A 206 -13.33 17.50 -30.48
CA GLU A 206 -13.84 17.93 -29.18
C GLU A 206 -13.84 19.45 -29.01
N SER A 207 -13.31 20.21 -29.97
CA SER A 207 -13.04 21.66 -29.81
C SER A 207 -12.20 21.97 -28.56
N THR A 208 -11.55 20.95 -28.01
CA THR A 208 -10.74 21.06 -26.81
C THR A 208 -9.37 21.57 -27.20
N SER A 209 -8.82 22.32 -26.27
CA SER A 209 -7.46 22.79 -26.39
C SER A 209 -6.49 21.80 -25.71
N GLU A 210 -7.01 20.92 -24.88
CA GLU A 210 -6.22 20.17 -23.91
C GLU A 210 -6.11 18.70 -24.27
N ILE A 211 -4.92 18.12 -24.12
CA ILE A 211 -4.71 16.68 -24.32
C ILE A 211 -3.99 16.10 -23.11
N ASN A 212 -4.43 14.93 -22.69
CA ASN A 212 -3.70 14.14 -21.71
C ASN A 212 -2.63 13.28 -22.39
N ILE A 213 -1.41 13.81 -22.52
CA ILE A 213 -0.32 13.13 -23.23
C ILE A 213 0.10 11.81 -22.59
N VAL A 214 -0.11 11.64 -21.29
CA VAL A 214 0.20 10.41 -20.55
C VAL A 214 -0.57 9.23 -21.14
N ASP A 215 -1.85 9.45 -21.41
CA ASP A 215 -2.77 8.42 -21.87
C ASP A 215 -2.43 8.00 -23.30
N TRP A 216 -2.16 9.00 -24.15
CA TRP A 216 -1.71 8.79 -25.51
C TRP A 216 -0.32 8.12 -25.61
N ALA A 217 0.63 8.51 -24.76
CA ALA A 217 1.95 7.88 -24.68
C ALA A 217 1.86 6.42 -24.23
N SER A 218 0.96 6.13 -23.28
CA SER A 218 0.65 4.77 -22.82
C SER A 218 0.12 3.91 -23.98
N ARG A 219 -0.94 4.35 -24.68
CA ARG A 219 -1.47 3.67 -25.89
C ARG A 219 -0.41 3.41 -26.95
N ALA A 220 0.40 4.42 -27.27
CA ALA A 220 1.44 4.32 -28.29
C ALA A 220 2.48 3.25 -27.93
N SER A 221 3.00 3.28 -26.70
CA SER A 221 3.97 2.28 -26.26
C SER A 221 3.36 0.88 -26.14
N MET A 222 2.07 0.74 -25.84
CA MET A 222 1.36 -0.56 -25.84
C MET A 222 1.31 -1.16 -27.24
N ASP A 223 0.91 -0.36 -28.23
CA ASP A 223 0.82 -0.82 -29.61
C ASP A 223 2.22 -1.12 -30.18
N ILE A 224 3.22 -0.30 -29.85
CA ILE A 224 4.61 -0.55 -30.25
C ILE A 224 5.14 -1.86 -29.66
N ILE A 225 4.99 -2.11 -28.35
CA ILE A 225 5.49 -3.36 -27.75
C ILE A 225 4.69 -4.58 -28.23
N GLY A 226 3.40 -4.42 -28.54
CA GLY A 226 2.60 -5.46 -29.17
C GLY A 226 3.13 -5.83 -30.55
N SER A 227 3.27 -4.84 -31.44
CA SER A 227 3.69 -5.07 -32.82
C SER A 227 5.14 -5.51 -32.91
N ALA A 228 6.06 -4.72 -32.35
CA ALA A 228 7.50 -4.97 -32.44
C ALA A 228 7.99 -6.08 -31.51
N GLY A 229 7.35 -6.25 -30.34
CA GLY A 229 7.77 -7.23 -29.33
C GLY A 229 7.10 -8.59 -29.46
N MET A 230 5.87 -8.66 -30.01
CA MET A 230 5.05 -9.88 -30.00
C MET A 230 4.45 -10.25 -31.37
N GLY A 231 4.59 -9.38 -32.37
CA GLY A 231 3.93 -9.55 -33.66
C GLY A 231 2.40 -9.46 -33.56
N HIS A 232 1.87 -8.66 -32.63
CA HIS A 232 0.44 -8.53 -32.37
C HIS A 232 -0.03 -7.07 -32.29
N GLU A 233 -1.02 -6.72 -33.10
CA GLU A 233 -1.64 -5.39 -33.14
C GLU A 233 -2.73 -5.28 -32.08
N PHE A 234 -2.45 -4.63 -30.94
CA PHE A 234 -3.47 -4.36 -29.90
C PHE A 234 -4.47 -3.28 -30.32
N ARG A 235 -4.04 -2.30 -31.11
CA ARG A 235 -4.87 -1.16 -31.61
C ARG A 235 -5.42 -0.27 -30.49
N SER A 236 -4.65 -0.11 -29.43
CA SER A 236 -4.93 0.75 -28.28
C SER A 236 -5.04 2.22 -28.67
N LEU A 237 -4.32 2.66 -29.71
CA LEU A 237 -4.42 4.01 -30.27
C LEU A 237 -5.77 4.28 -30.94
N ALA A 238 -6.42 3.26 -31.50
CA ALA A 238 -7.71 3.37 -32.18
C ALA A 238 -8.91 3.13 -31.24
N ASP A 239 -8.76 2.22 -30.28
CA ASP A 239 -9.80 1.88 -29.30
C ASP A 239 -9.25 1.96 -27.86
N PRO A 240 -9.56 3.06 -27.14
CA PRO A 240 -9.18 3.27 -25.74
C PRO A 240 -9.59 2.15 -24.78
N SER A 241 -10.69 1.44 -25.07
CA SER A 241 -11.26 0.44 -24.16
C SER A 241 -10.40 -0.82 -24.02
N ILE A 242 -9.59 -1.11 -25.04
CA ILE A 242 -8.60 -2.19 -25.04
C ILE A 242 -7.48 -1.86 -24.05
N GLU A 243 -7.04 -0.61 -24.06
CA GLU A 243 -6.06 -0.10 -23.12
C GLU A 243 -6.62 -0.07 -21.70
N ASP A 244 -7.87 0.34 -21.47
CA ASP A 244 -8.46 0.40 -20.12
C ASP A 244 -8.48 -0.97 -19.40
N THR A 245 -8.61 -2.06 -20.16
CA THR A 245 -8.47 -3.43 -19.66
C THR A 245 -7.03 -3.73 -19.24
N MET A 246 -6.04 -3.16 -19.93
CA MET A 246 -4.61 -3.24 -19.61
C MET A 246 -4.12 -2.14 -18.66
N LYS A 247 -4.80 -1.00 -18.46
CA LYS A 247 -4.51 -0.03 -17.40
C LYS A 247 -4.75 -0.63 -16.01
N MET A 248 -5.59 -1.67 -15.93
CA MET A 248 -5.68 -2.51 -14.73
C MET A 248 -4.35 -3.27 -14.45
N TYR A 249 -3.49 -3.45 -15.45
CA TYR A 249 -2.12 -3.93 -15.33
C TYR A 249 -1.18 -2.84 -14.78
N GLY A 250 -1.26 -1.59 -15.25
CA GLY A 250 -0.55 -0.45 -14.63
C GLY A 250 -0.99 -0.18 -13.18
N SER A 251 -2.22 -0.57 -12.83
CA SER A 251 -2.76 -0.48 -11.46
C SER A 251 -2.14 -1.45 -10.45
N MET A 252 -1.14 -2.26 -10.84
CA MET A 252 -0.37 -3.17 -9.98
C MET A 252 0.18 -2.54 -8.70
N VAL A 253 0.28 -1.20 -8.66
CA VAL A 253 0.82 -0.43 -7.53
C VAL A 253 -0.24 0.49 -6.90
N LYS A 254 -1.51 0.49 -7.35
CA LYS A 254 -2.63 1.08 -6.59
C LYS A 254 -2.88 0.23 -5.34
N GLN A 255 -2.10 0.48 -4.29
CA GLN A 255 -2.36 -0.09 -2.97
C GLN A 255 -3.61 0.58 -2.39
N SER A 256 -4.74 -0.11 -2.48
CA SER A 256 -5.88 0.16 -1.61
C SER A 256 -5.41 0.15 -0.14
N SER A 257 -6.10 0.85 0.77
CA SER A 257 -5.73 0.87 2.19
C SER A 257 -5.60 -0.55 2.78
N GLY A 258 -6.37 -1.52 2.26
CA GLY A 258 -6.23 -2.94 2.59
C GLY A 258 -4.95 -3.59 2.06
N ALA A 259 -4.47 -3.21 0.88
CA ALA A 259 -3.19 -3.68 0.35
C ALA A 259 -1.98 -3.09 1.09
N LYS A 260 -2.09 -1.85 1.59
CA LYS A 260 -1.07 -1.24 2.48
C LYS A 260 -0.98 -1.99 3.80
N LEU A 261 -2.13 -2.25 4.42
CA LEU A 261 -2.22 -3.06 5.63
C LEU A 261 -1.67 -4.46 5.37
N LEU A 262 -2.04 -5.10 4.27
CA LEU A 262 -1.51 -6.42 3.89
C LEU A 262 0.01 -6.39 3.67
N THR A 263 0.56 -5.33 3.09
CA THR A 263 2.02 -5.17 2.90
C THR A 263 2.75 -5.03 4.24
N VAL A 264 2.19 -4.24 5.16
CA VAL A 264 2.71 -4.11 6.53
C VAL A 264 2.59 -5.44 7.27
N LEU A 265 1.45 -6.13 7.14
CA LEU A 265 1.23 -7.46 7.71
C LEU A 265 2.19 -8.48 7.11
N GLN A 266 2.50 -8.45 5.81
CA GLN A 266 3.51 -9.31 5.16
C GLN A 266 4.94 -8.99 5.57
N LEU A 267 5.19 -7.79 6.09
CA LEU A 267 6.48 -7.41 6.65
C LEU A 267 6.72 -8.09 8.02
N VAL A 268 5.65 -8.43 8.74
CA VAL A 268 5.68 -8.90 10.14
C VAL A 268 5.21 -10.35 10.29
N LEU A 269 4.23 -10.79 9.50
CA LEU A 269 3.61 -12.12 9.54
C LEU A 269 4.15 -13.02 8.42
N PRO A 270 4.30 -14.34 8.66
CA PRO A 270 4.59 -15.32 7.62
C PRO A 270 3.58 -15.27 6.47
N SER A 271 4.06 -15.47 5.23
CA SER A 271 3.20 -15.38 4.02
C SER A 271 1.99 -16.31 4.10
N ILE A 272 2.16 -17.49 4.67
CA ILE A 272 1.10 -18.48 4.88
C ILE A 272 -0.09 -17.85 5.61
N ILE A 273 0.15 -17.13 6.71
CA ILE A 273 -0.91 -16.49 7.51
C ILE A 273 -1.59 -15.39 6.69
N THR A 274 -0.81 -14.56 6.00
CA THR A 274 -1.35 -13.47 5.19
C THR A 274 -2.09 -13.92 3.92
N ASP A 275 -1.78 -15.10 3.42
CA ASP A 275 -2.46 -15.70 2.27
C ASP A 275 -3.85 -16.28 2.67
N TYR A 276 -4.07 -16.60 3.95
CA TYR A 276 -5.38 -17.00 4.51
C TYR A 276 -6.25 -15.83 5.00
N LEU A 277 -5.70 -14.62 5.15
CA LEU A 277 -6.46 -13.46 5.63
C LEU A 277 -7.39 -12.94 4.50
N PRO A 278 -8.71 -12.79 4.75
CA PRO A 278 -9.70 -12.38 3.75
C PRO A 278 -9.67 -10.86 3.51
N PHE A 279 -8.48 -10.28 3.36
CA PHE A 279 -8.38 -8.97 2.73
C PHE A 279 -8.69 -9.18 1.26
N GLN A 280 -9.68 -8.48 0.70
CA GLN A 280 -9.95 -8.49 -0.73
C GLN A 280 -8.68 -8.07 -1.49
N ARG A 281 -7.82 -9.04 -1.78
CA ARG A 281 -6.70 -8.92 -2.72
C ARG A 281 -7.34 -8.45 -4.01
N ASN A 282 -6.91 -7.28 -4.48
CA ASN A 282 -7.33 -6.64 -5.73
C ASN A 282 -7.86 -7.64 -6.78
N MET A 283 -9.17 -7.94 -6.71
CA MET A 283 -9.80 -8.87 -7.65
C MET A 283 -9.64 -8.37 -9.08
N GLY A 284 -9.58 -7.04 -9.25
CA GLY A 284 -9.26 -6.39 -10.51
C GLY A 284 -7.84 -6.69 -11.03
N VAL A 285 -6.79 -6.50 -10.22
CA VAL A 285 -5.40 -6.75 -10.65
C VAL A 285 -5.17 -8.22 -10.97
N LEU A 286 -5.73 -9.14 -10.17
CA LEU A 286 -5.65 -10.57 -10.45
C LEU A 286 -6.49 -10.97 -11.68
N ALA A 287 -7.64 -10.33 -11.92
CA ALA A 287 -8.43 -10.55 -13.13
C ALA A 287 -7.71 -10.04 -14.39
N ALA A 288 -7.12 -8.85 -14.36
CA ALA A 288 -6.32 -8.31 -15.46
C ALA A 288 -5.08 -9.17 -15.74
N SER A 289 -4.38 -9.61 -14.69
CA SER A 289 -3.25 -10.54 -14.82
C SER A 289 -3.67 -11.85 -15.48
N ARG A 290 -4.84 -12.41 -15.13
CA ARG A 290 -5.39 -13.60 -15.80
C ARG A 290 -5.70 -13.33 -17.27
N ALA A 291 -6.41 -12.25 -17.58
CA ALA A 291 -6.73 -11.90 -18.97
C ALA A 291 -5.47 -11.71 -19.83
N ALA A 292 -4.46 -11.00 -19.33
CA ALA A 292 -3.18 -10.80 -20.02
C ALA A 292 -2.41 -12.12 -20.21
N ARG A 293 -2.42 -13.02 -19.21
CA ARG A 293 -1.84 -14.37 -19.33
C ARG A 293 -2.58 -15.22 -20.36
N GLU A 294 -3.91 -15.18 -20.40
CA GLU A 294 -4.72 -15.89 -21.38
C GLU A 294 -4.46 -15.40 -22.81
N THR A 295 -4.32 -14.09 -23.00
CA THR A 295 -3.91 -13.51 -24.29
C THR A 295 -2.49 -13.95 -24.67
N SER A 296 -1.55 -13.90 -23.72
CA SER A 296 -0.17 -14.33 -23.94
C SER A 296 -0.10 -15.80 -24.36
N GLN A 297 -0.84 -16.67 -23.66
CA GLN A 297 -0.91 -18.09 -23.99
C GLN A 297 -1.50 -18.34 -25.38
N ARG A 298 -2.56 -17.61 -25.76
CA ARG A 298 -3.16 -17.69 -27.10
C ARG A 298 -2.15 -17.33 -28.19
N LEU A 299 -1.40 -16.25 -28.01
CA LEU A 299 -0.39 -15.79 -28.98
C LEU A 299 0.79 -16.76 -29.09
N ILE A 300 1.27 -17.31 -27.96
CA ILE A 300 2.32 -18.33 -27.96
C ILE A 300 1.84 -19.61 -28.67
N ASN A 301 0.61 -20.06 -28.41
CA ASN A 301 0.04 -21.24 -29.07
C ASN A 301 -0.09 -21.03 -30.58
N ALA A 302 -0.53 -19.86 -31.03
CA ALA A 302 -0.59 -19.52 -32.45
C ALA A 302 0.80 -19.60 -33.12
N LYS A 303 1.84 -19.02 -32.49
CA LYS A 303 3.22 -19.10 -32.99
C LYS A 303 3.75 -20.54 -33.01
N LYS A 304 3.41 -21.37 -32.01
CA LYS A 304 3.79 -22.79 -32.01
C LYS A 304 3.17 -23.55 -33.17
N VAL A 305 1.91 -23.27 -33.52
CA VAL A 305 1.24 -23.86 -34.68
C VAL A 305 1.93 -23.45 -35.98
N GLN A 306 2.25 -22.16 -36.14
CA GLN A 306 3.01 -21.67 -37.31
C GLN A 306 4.38 -22.35 -37.43
N MET A 307 5.12 -22.44 -36.32
CA MET A 307 6.42 -23.10 -36.28
C MET A 307 6.33 -24.60 -36.62
N ALA A 308 5.30 -25.29 -36.12
CA ALA A 308 5.04 -26.70 -36.46
C ALA A 308 4.66 -26.88 -37.95
N ALA A 309 3.98 -25.91 -38.54
CA ALA A 309 3.69 -25.84 -39.97
C ALA A 309 4.91 -25.44 -40.83
N LYS A 310 6.08 -25.21 -40.21
CA LYS A 310 7.31 -24.71 -40.86
C LYS A 310 7.13 -23.34 -41.54
N GLU A 311 6.16 -22.55 -41.07
CA GLU A 311 5.99 -21.18 -41.48
C GLU A 311 7.06 -20.30 -40.81
N LYS A 312 7.52 -19.27 -41.53
CA LYS A 312 8.51 -18.33 -41.00
C LYS A 312 7.83 -17.44 -39.95
N LEU A 313 8.30 -17.49 -38.71
CA LEU A 313 7.80 -16.63 -37.65
C LEU A 313 8.22 -15.17 -37.88
N SER A 314 7.39 -14.24 -37.40
CA SER A 314 7.76 -12.83 -37.29
C SER A 314 9.00 -12.71 -36.40
N PRO A 315 10.00 -11.90 -36.78
CA PRO A 315 11.19 -11.69 -35.96
C PRO A 315 10.81 -10.78 -34.79
N ASP A 316 10.31 -11.35 -33.71
CA ASP A 316 9.96 -10.63 -32.48
C ASP A 316 10.53 -11.33 -31.25
N ILE A 317 10.36 -10.71 -30.08
CA ILE A 317 10.95 -11.19 -28.83
C ILE A 317 10.44 -12.59 -28.47
N ILE A 318 9.14 -12.86 -28.71
CA ILE A 318 8.51 -14.13 -28.35
C ILE A 318 8.90 -15.22 -29.34
N SER A 319 8.93 -14.92 -30.64
CA SER A 319 9.45 -15.85 -31.65
C SER A 319 10.90 -16.23 -31.34
N THR A 320 11.74 -15.25 -31.00
CA THR A 320 13.15 -15.50 -30.62
C THR A 320 13.25 -16.41 -29.38
N ALA A 321 12.43 -16.16 -28.36
CA ALA A 321 12.40 -16.98 -27.16
C ALA A 321 11.94 -18.43 -27.47
N LEU A 322 10.92 -18.57 -28.31
CA LEU A 322 10.36 -19.86 -28.74
C LEU A 322 11.38 -20.67 -29.55
N GLU A 323 12.01 -20.04 -30.55
CA GLU A 323 13.02 -20.65 -31.43
C GLU A 323 14.29 -21.08 -30.68
N SER A 324 14.60 -20.43 -29.55
CA SER A 324 15.75 -20.83 -28.72
C SER A 324 15.61 -22.22 -28.09
N GLY A 325 14.38 -22.74 -27.95
CA GLY A 325 14.10 -24.05 -27.34
C GLY A 325 14.43 -24.15 -25.84
N HIS A 326 14.82 -23.04 -25.20
CA HIS A 326 15.27 -23.02 -23.80
C HIS A 326 14.21 -22.58 -22.78
N PHE A 327 13.01 -22.21 -23.25
CA PHE A 327 11.92 -21.73 -22.40
C PHE A 327 10.82 -22.79 -22.32
N THR A 328 10.29 -23.00 -21.11
CA THR A 328 9.03 -23.73 -20.92
C THR A 328 7.86 -22.86 -21.37
N ASP A 329 6.69 -23.45 -21.57
CA ASP A 329 5.47 -22.73 -21.93
C ASP A 329 5.13 -21.62 -20.93
N GLU A 330 5.18 -21.94 -19.64
CA GLU A 330 5.00 -20.96 -18.57
C GLU A 330 6.12 -19.90 -18.59
N GLY A 331 7.36 -20.31 -18.87
CA GLY A 331 8.49 -19.40 -19.03
C GLY A 331 8.33 -18.43 -20.21
N LEU A 332 7.71 -18.86 -21.31
CA LEU A 332 7.37 -18.00 -22.46
C LEU A 332 6.28 -16.99 -22.08
N VAL A 333 5.23 -17.43 -21.40
CA VAL A 333 4.16 -16.54 -20.89
C VAL A 333 4.75 -15.50 -19.93
N ASP A 334 5.53 -15.93 -18.95
CA ASP A 334 6.16 -15.03 -17.98
C ASP A 334 7.14 -14.04 -18.63
N THR A 335 7.80 -14.46 -19.70
CA THR A 335 8.68 -13.59 -20.52
C THR A 335 7.85 -12.56 -21.28
N MET A 336 6.74 -12.97 -21.90
CA MET A 336 5.82 -12.07 -22.59
C MET A 336 5.21 -11.03 -21.66
N MET A 337 4.73 -11.47 -20.50
CA MET A 337 4.23 -10.59 -19.44
C MET A 337 5.30 -9.59 -18.99
N THR A 338 6.55 -10.05 -18.84
CA THR A 338 7.67 -9.17 -18.48
C THR A 338 7.87 -8.05 -19.51
N PHE A 339 7.89 -8.37 -20.81
CA PHE A 339 8.14 -7.37 -21.85
C PHE A 339 6.95 -6.45 -22.09
N LEU A 340 5.71 -6.95 -21.98
CA LEU A 340 4.51 -6.10 -21.93
C LEU A 340 4.63 -5.05 -20.82
N ALA A 341 4.94 -5.47 -19.59
CA ALA A 341 5.06 -4.55 -18.46
C ALA A 341 6.21 -3.56 -18.61
N ALA A 342 7.39 -4.07 -18.96
CA ALA A 342 8.62 -3.28 -18.96
C ALA A 342 8.67 -2.31 -20.15
N GLY A 343 8.25 -2.74 -21.34
CA GLY A 343 8.31 -1.95 -22.57
C GLY A 343 7.19 -0.92 -22.70
N HIS A 344 6.05 -1.14 -22.06
CA HIS A 344 4.90 -0.23 -22.14
C HIS A 344 5.08 1.01 -21.24
N GLU A 345 5.00 0.83 -19.92
CA GLU A 345 4.88 1.94 -18.97
C GLU A 345 6.16 2.80 -18.91
N THR A 346 7.34 2.19 -19.10
CA THR A 346 8.61 2.93 -19.00
C THR A 346 8.86 3.81 -20.23
N SER A 347 8.54 3.34 -21.43
CA SER A 347 8.62 4.13 -22.65
C SER A 347 7.57 5.25 -22.68
N ALA A 348 6.35 4.97 -22.25
CA ALA A 348 5.30 5.98 -22.10
C ALA A 348 5.72 7.12 -21.15
N ALA A 349 6.32 6.76 -20.01
CA ALA A 349 6.86 7.75 -19.07
C ALA A 349 8.01 8.55 -19.67
N ALA A 350 8.93 7.92 -20.42
CA ALA A 350 10.03 8.61 -21.08
C ALA A 350 9.54 9.63 -22.12
N LEU A 351 8.54 9.26 -22.93
CA LEU A 351 7.91 10.18 -23.88
C LEU A 351 7.23 11.34 -23.17
N THR A 352 6.45 11.05 -22.12
CA THR A 352 5.78 12.08 -21.30
C THR A 352 6.78 13.09 -20.74
N TRP A 353 7.90 12.64 -20.18
CA TRP A 353 8.94 13.53 -19.66
C TRP A 353 9.65 14.33 -20.74
N THR A 354 9.86 13.73 -21.92
CA THR A 354 10.48 14.42 -23.06
C THR A 354 9.59 15.56 -23.54
N ILE A 355 8.29 15.29 -23.71
CA ILE A 355 7.31 16.30 -24.11
C ILE A 355 7.19 17.39 -23.03
N PHE A 356 7.19 17.02 -21.75
CA PHE A 356 7.22 17.98 -20.64
C PHE A 356 8.40 18.97 -20.75
N LEU A 357 9.60 18.42 -20.90
CA LEU A 357 10.83 19.20 -20.96
C LEU A 357 10.84 20.14 -22.15
N LEU A 358 10.39 19.66 -23.31
CA LEU A 358 10.27 20.48 -24.52
C LEU A 358 9.17 21.55 -24.41
N ALA A 359 8.08 21.28 -23.68
CA ALA A 359 7.05 22.28 -23.41
C ALA A 359 7.50 23.38 -22.45
N LYS A 360 8.48 23.09 -21.58
CA LYS A 360 9.11 24.08 -20.68
C LYS A 360 10.27 24.85 -21.29
N ASN A 361 10.85 24.37 -22.40
CA ASN A 361 12.04 24.97 -23.01
C ASN A 361 11.80 25.21 -24.50
N HIS A 362 11.10 26.31 -24.81
CA HIS A 362 10.65 26.63 -26.18
C HIS A 362 11.81 26.84 -27.16
N ASP A 363 12.94 27.39 -26.71
CA ASP A 363 14.15 27.57 -27.51
C ASP A 363 14.74 26.24 -27.97
N ILE A 364 14.81 25.25 -27.07
CA ILE A 364 15.24 23.88 -27.38
C ILE A 364 14.22 23.20 -28.31
N GLN A 365 12.93 23.41 -28.06
CA GLN A 365 11.85 22.89 -28.90
C GLN A 365 11.95 23.42 -30.35
N ASP A 366 12.17 24.72 -30.52
CA ASP A 366 12.31 25.35 -31.83
C ASP A 366 13.57 24.88 -32.56
N ARG A 367 14.69 24.74 -31.85
CA ARG A 367 15.92 24.18 -32.42
C ARG A 367 15.73 22.73 -32.88
N LEU A 368 15.08 21.90 -32.06
CA LEU A 368 14.75 20.52 -32.43
C LEU A 368 13.86 20.48 -33.68
N ARG A 369 12.83 21.32 -33.71
CA ARG A 369 11.93 21.43 -34.86
C ARG A 369 12.66 21.86 -36.12
N GLN A 370 13.61 22.77 -36.04
CA GLN A 370 14.45 23.17 -37.18
C GLN A 370 15.25 21.99 -37.72
N GLU A 371 15.90 21.20 -36.86
CA GLU A 371 16.62 19.99 -37.28
C GLU A 371 15.68 18.99 -37.97
N ILE A 372 14.51 18.74 -37.36
CA ILE A 372 13.52 17.79 -37.89
C ILE A 372 13.01 18.26 -39.27
N ARG A 373 12.52 19.50 -39.39
CA ARG A 373 11.96 20.03 -40.64
C ARG A 373 12.98 20.22 -41.76
N HIS A 374 14.25 20.42 -41.41
CA HIS A 374 15.32 20.47 -42.42
C HIS A 374 15.62 19.09 -43.01
N ASN A 375 15.32 18.03 -42.27
CA ASN A 375 15.69 16.67 -42.66
C ASN A 375 14.47 15.84 -43.10
N VAL A 376 13.29 16.05 -42.54
CA VAL A 376 12.07 15.28 -42.81
C VAL A 376 11.07 16.20 -43.50
N ASP A 377 10.65 15.85 -44.72
CA ASP A 377 9.83 16.72 -45.58
C ASP A 377 8.33 16.63 -45.25
N GLY A 378 7.87 15.49 -44.70
CA GLY A 378 6.48 15.29 -44.29
C GLY A 378 6.24 14.19 -43.25
N LEU A 379 5.09 14.28 -42.57
CA LEU A 379 4.60 13.25 -41.64
C LEU A 379 4.33 11.90 -42.34
N THR A 380 4.10 11.89 -43.66
CA THR A 380 3.80 10.70 -44.47
C THR A 380 5.04 10.06 -45.10
N ASP A 381 6.23 10.61 -44.89
CA ASP A 381 7.45 10.05 -45.46
C ASP A 381 7.81 8.72 -44.77
N ASP A 382 8.36 7.79 -45.55
CA ASP A 382 8.97 6.57 -45.02
C ASP A 382 10.32 6.96 -44.39
N VAL A 383 10.31 7.26 -43.09
CA VAL A 383 11.53 7.59 -42.35
C VAL A 383 12.20 6.31 -41.86
N ASP A 384 13.35 6.01 -42.44
CA ASP A 384 14.14 4.84 -42.06
C ASP A 384 15.06 5.11 -40.86
N ALA A 385 15.69 4.04 -40.40
CA ALA A 385 16.59 4.09 -39.27
C ALA A 385 17.89 4.87 -39.52
N LYS A 386 18.28 5.09 -40.79
CA LYS A 386 19.47 5.88 -41.13
C LYS A 386 19.16 7.36 -40.97
N LYS A 387 17.95 7.76 -41.36
CA LYS A 387 17.48 9.13 -41.25
C LYS A 387 17.29 9.56 -39.80
N LEU A 388 16.58 8.78 -38.98
CA LEU A 388 16.38 9.12 -37.57
C LEU A 388 17.69 9.17 -36.77
N ASP A 389 18.62 8.23 -37.01
CA ASP A 389 19.95 8.26 -36.35
C ASP A 389 20.81 9.46 -36.75
N SER A 390 20.55 10.06 -37.91
CA SER A 390 21.29 11.25 -38.36
C SER A 390 20.86 12.53 -37.65
N LEU A 391 19.71 12.51 -36.97
CA LEU A 391 19.18 13.65 -36.19
C LEU A 391 19.89 13.71 -34.83
N SER A 392 21.07 14.31 -34.84
CA SER A 392 21.97 14.40 -33.69
C SER A 392 21.37 15.15 -32.51
N TYR A 393 20.60 16.21 -32.76
CA TYR A 393 19.97 17.02 -31.71
C TYR A 393 18.73 16.34 -31.15
N LEU A 394 17.94 15.64 -31.98
CA LEU A 394 16.89 14.73 -31.49
C LEU A 394 17.45 13.67 -30.54
N HIS A 395 18.54 13.00 -30.92
CA HIS A 395 19.20 12.04 -30.05
C HIS A 395 19.64 12.70 -28.74
N ALA A 396 20.22 13.90 -28.80
CA ALA A 396 20.63 14.68 -27.63
C ALA A 396 19.46 15.00 -26.69
N VAL A 397 18.32 15.45 -27.24
CA VAL A 397 17.09 15.74 -26.49
C VAL A 397 16.58 14.48 -25.77
N CYS A 398 16.51 13.35 -26.46
CA CYS A 398 16.07 12.09 -25.88
C CYS A 398 17.01 11.61 -24.76
N GLN A 399 18.33 11.67 -24.97
CA GLN A 399 19.32 11.30 -23.96
C GLN A 399 19.25 12.20 -22.73
N GLU A 400 19.14 13.51 -22.92
CA GLU A 400 19.05 14.46 -21.82
C GLU A 400 17.75 14.31 -21.02
N SER A 401 16.64 14.01 -21.71
CA SER A 401 15.36 13.71 -21.08
C SER A 401 15.46 12.45 -20.20
N LEU A 402 16.06 11.38 -20.73
CA LEU A 402 16.31 10.15 -20.00
C LEU A 402 17.32 10.33 -18.85
N ARG A 403 18.28 11.26 -18.96
CA ARG A 403 19.21 11.63 -17.88
C ARG A 403 18.44 12.27 -16.74
N LEU A 404 17.73 13.36 -17.02
CA LEU A 404 17.02 14.14 -16.01
C LEU A 404 15.88 13.34 -15.37
N TYR A 405 15.07 12.68 -16.17
CA TYR A 405 13.88 11.96 -15.73
C TYR A 405 13.93 10.50 -16.15
N ALA A 406 14.80 9.74 -15.48
CA ALA A 406 14.80 8.29 -15.63
C ALA A 406 13.43 7.73 -15.22
N PRO A 407 12.75 6.92 -16.06
CA PRO A 407 11.46 6.34 -15.70
C PRO A 407 11.51 5.58 -14.36
N ILE A 408 12.57 4.83 -14.09
CA ILE A 408 12.72 4.16 -12.78
C ILE A 408 13.64 5.01 -11.87
N PRO A 409 13.10 5.72 -10.85
CA PRO A 409 13.86 6.69 -10.06
C PRO A 409 14.86 6.06 -9.11
N PHE A 410 14.58 4.84 -8.64
CA PHE A 410 15.50 4.01 -7.86
C PHE A 410 15.15 2.52 -8.00
N THR A 411 16.14 1.67 -7.76
CA THR A 411 15.99 0.21 -7.65
C THR A 411 16.70 -0.31 -6.41
N VAL A 412 16.33 -1.52 -5.96
CA VAL A 412 16.81 -2.10 -4.71
C VAL A 412 17.38 -3.51 -4.91
N ARG A 413 18.38 -3.87 -4.10
CA ARG A 413 18.99 -5.20 -4.03
C ARG A 413 19.18 -5.62 -2.59
N ASP A 414 19.12 -6.91 -2.30
CA ASP A 414 19.57 -7.51 -1.05
C ASP A 414 20.94 -8.16 -1.28
N ALA A 415 21.88 -7.94 -0.36
CA ALA A 415 23.13 -8.70 -0.32
C ALA A 415 22.82 -10.18 0.01
N LEU A 416 23.16 -11.11 -0.89
CA LEU A 416 22.86 -12.54 -0.74
C LEU A 416 23.77 -13.23 0.28
N LYS A 417 24.97 -12.70 0.46
CA LYS A 417 26.02 -13.17 1.39
C LYS A 417 26.71 -11.96 2.03
N ASP A 418 27.49 -12.22 3.07
CA ASP A 418 28.37 -11.20 3.65
C ASP A 418 29.38 -10.77 2.57
N THR A 419 29.52 -9.46 2.39
CA THR A 419 30.27 -8.88 1.28
C THR A 419 30.87 -7.54 1.68
N GLN A 420 31.48 -6.83 0.73
CA GLN A 420 31.98 -5.47 0.93
C GLN A 420 31.52 -4.57 -0.22
N ILE A 421 31.34 -3.28 0.09
CA ILE A 421 31.20 -2.21 -0.91
C ILE A 421 32.20 -1.11 -0.51
N LEU A 422 33.11 -0.71 -1.41
CA LEU A 422 34.15 0.29 -1.14
C LEU A 422 34.97 -0.03 0.12
N GLY A 423 35.33 -1.30 0.30
CA GLY A 423 36.02 -1.80 1.50
C GLY A 423 35.18 -1.81 2.79
N THR A 424 33.93 -1.32 2.77
CA THR A 424 33.02 -1.36 3.92
C THR A 424 32.33 -2.72 3.98
N PHE A 425 32.39 -3.40 5.12
CA PHE A 425 31.69 -4.67 5.34
C PHE A 425 30.17 -4.51 5.31
N VAL A 426 29.51 -5.28 4.44
CA VAL A 426 28.06 -5.30 4.24
C VAL A 426 27.52 -6.68 4.63
N PRO A 427 26.77 -6.78 5.75
CA PRO A 427 26.18 -8.04 6.17
C PRO A 427 25.14 -8.58 5.17
N LYS A 428 25.01 -9.91 5.09
CA LYS A 428 23.95 -10.61 4.37
C LYS A 428 22.56 -10.07 4.74
N GLY A 429 21.74 -9.83 3.72
CA GLY A 429 20.38 -9.31 3.87
C GLY A 429 20.34 -7.81 4.19
N THR A 430 21.43 -7.08 3.97
CA THR A 430 21.41 -5.62 3.90
C THR A 430 20.82 -5.20 2.56
N MET A 431 19.87 -4.27 2.58
CA MET A 431 19.26 -3.74 1.37
C MET A 431 20.08 -2.55 0.86
N VAL A 432 20.43 -2.59 -0.42
CA VAL A 432 21.22 -1.61 -1.15
C VAL A 432 20.31 -0.89 -2.15
N ILE A 433 20.33 0.43 -2.14
CA ILE A 433 19.55 1.33 -2.98
C ILE A 433 20.47 1.90 -4.05
N LEU A 434 20.02 1.82 -5.30
CA LEU A 434 20.65 2.43 -6.47
C LEU A 434 19.68 3.46 -7.02
N CYS A 435 20.05 4.73 -7.08
CA CYS A 435 19.13 5.81 -7.41
C CYS A 435 19.56 6.55 -8.68
N PRO A 436 19.02 6.18 -9.87
CA PRO A 436 19.24 6.93 -11.10
C PRO A 436 18.95 8.42 -10.98
N TRP A 437 17.86 8.82 -10.28
CA TRP A 437 17.56 10.25 -10.07
C TRP A 437 18.62 11.01 -9.27
N ALA A 438 19.38 10.33 -8.41
CA ALA A 438 20.51 10.92 -7.70
C ALA A 438 21.75 11.01 -8.60
N ILE A 439 22.12 9.88 -9.22
CA ILE A 439 23.39 9.74 -9.96
C ILE A 439 23.38 10.51 -11.27
N ASN A 440 22.27 10.46 -12.01
CA ASN A 440 22.15 11.17 -13.29
C ASN A 440 22.17 12.69 -13.15
N ARG A 441 21.98 13.22 -11.94
CA ARG A 441 22.00 14.66 -11.62
C ARG A 441 23.05 14.99 -10.55
N ALA A 442 24.05 14.13 -10.36
CA ALA A 442 25.13 14.39 -9.43
C ALA A 442 26.07 15.45 -10.03
N HIS A 443 26.20 16.59 -9.37
CA HIS A 443 27.04 17.71 -9.83
C HIS A 443 28.51 17.30 -9.99
N GLU A 444 28.98 16.39 -9.13
CA GLU A 444 30.33 15.84 -9.21
C GLU A 444 30.59 15.08 -10.52
N LEU A 445 29.57 14.44 -11.09
CA LEU A 445 29.67 13.61 -12.29
C LEU A 445 29.30 14.35 -13.58
N TRP A 446 28.36 15.28 -13.50
CA TRP A 446 27.75 15.96 -14.66
C TRP A 446 28.08 17.45 -14.77
N GLY A 447 28.67 18.06 -13.73
CA GLY A 447 28.98 19.48 -13.71
C GLY A 447 27.94 20.33 -12.97
N PRO A 448 28.14 21.66 -12.89
CA PRO A 448 27.25 22.57 -12.19
C PRO A 448 25.85 22.68 -12.82
N ASP A 449 25.73 22.42 -14.11
CA ASP A 449 24.49 22.45 -14.89
C ASP A 449 23.75 21.09 -14.87
N ALA A 450 24.10 20.20 -13.95
CA ALA A 450 23.54 18.84 -13.89
C ALA A 450 22.02 18.80 -13.64
N ASP A 451 21.42 19.89 -13.15
CA ASP A 451 19.98 20.00 -12.96
C ASP A 451 19.23 20.57 -14.16
N ASP A 452 19.95 21.17 -15.10
CA ASP A 452 19.40 21.88 -16.25
C ASP A 452 19.13 20.90 -17.40
N PHE A 453 18.10 21.21 -18.19
CA PHE A 453 17.82 20.49 -19.43
C PHE A 453 18.68 21.09 -20.54
N ASN A 454 19.85 20.48 -20.76
CA ASN A 454 20.86 20.97 -21.70
C ASN A 454 21.22 19.86 -22.71
N PRO A 455 20.47 19.71 -23.82
CA PRO A 455 20.80 18.76 -24.88
C PRO A 455 22.18 19.01 -25.51
N GLU A 456 22.67 20.26 -25.52
CA GLU A 456 23.91 20.65 -26.16
C GLU A 456 25.12 19.87 -25.63
N ARG A 457 25.07 19.41 -24.37
CA ARG A 457 26.10 18.53 -23.79
C ARG A 457 26.37 17.26 -24.60
N TRP A 458 25.36 16.75 -25.30
CA TRP A 458 25.46 15.56 -26.13
C TRP A 458 25.88 15.89 -27.57
N THR A 459 25.97 17.16 -27.93
CA THR A 459 26.45 17.61 -29.25
C THR A 459 27.82 18.26 -29.20
N ALA A 460 28.34 18.53 -28.00
CA ALA A 460 29.66 19.10 -27.82
C ALA A 460 30.76 18.18 -28.39
N PRO A 461 31.87 18.75 -28.92
CA PRO A 461 32.94 17.97 -29.53
C PRO A 461 33.46 16.86 -28.61
N GLY A 462 33.42 15.61 -29.09
CA GLY A 462 33.87 14.43 -28.34
C GLY A 462 32.93 13.94 -27.23
N GLN A 463 31.76 14.56 -27.03
CA GLN A 463 30.84 14.22 -25.93
C GLN A 463 29.59 13.45 -26.37
N ALA A 464 29.44 13.13 -27.66
CA ALA A 464 28.24 12.48 -28.20
C ALA A 464 27.80 11.19 -27.49
N ASN A 465 28.75 10.42 -26.97
CA ASN A 465 28.48 9.16 -26.28
C ASN A 465 28.36 9.28 -24.76
N SER A 466 28.80 10.39 -24.16
CA SER A 466 28.89 10.54 -22.69
C SER A 466 28.15 11.73 -22.13
N GLY A 467 27.77 12.71 -22.96
CA GLY A 467 27.15 13.96 -22.52
C GLY A 467 28.06 14.78 -21.59
N GLY A 468 29.38 14.57 -21.66
CA GLY A 468 30.35 15.19 -20.75
C GLY A 468 30.47 14.51 -19.38
N ALA A 469 29.82 13.37 -19.16
CA ALA A 469 29.94 12.63 -17.90
C ALA A 469 31.38 12.19 -17.61
N LYS A 470 31.83 12.37 -16.36
CA LYS A 470 33.19 11.99 -15.92
C LYS A 470 33.42 10.49 -15.82
N ASN A 471 32.36 9.69 -15.72
CA ASN A 471 32.45 8.25 -15.51
C ASN A 471 31.32 7.52 -16.24
N ASN A 472 31.60 6.33 -16.76
CA ASN A 472 30.62 5.49 -17.47
C ASN A 472 29.43 5.07 -16.59
N TYR A 473 29.54 5.10 -15.26
CA TYR A 473 28.44 4.79 -14.33
C TYR A 473 27.60 6.02 -13.95
N ALA A 474 27.82 7.17 -14.57
CA ALA A 474 27.08 8.40 -14.28
C ALA A 474 25.67 8.44 -14.89
N PHE A 475 25.40 7.62 -15.91
CA PHE A 475 24.10 7.51 -16.58
C PHE A 475 23.41 6.18 -16.23
N LEU A 476 22.67 6.15 -15.12
CA LEU A 476 22.06 4.96 -14.56
C LEU A 476 20.63 4.65 -15.06
N THR A 477 20.09 5.40 -16.02
CA THR A 477 18.69 5.23 -16.48
C THR A 477 18.38 3.79 -16.91
N PHE A 478 19.35 3.14 -17.55
CA PHE A 478 19.26 1.75 -17.97
C PHE A 478 20.07 0.79 -17.08
N LEU A 479 20.56 1.24 -15.92
CA LEU A 479 21.56 0.56 -15.09
C LEU A 479 22.82 0.17 -15.90
N HIS A 480 23.72 -0.61 -15.28
CA HIS A 480 24.94 -1.11 -15.92
C HIS A 480 25.18 -2.59 -15.62
N GLY A 481 26.16 -3.16 -16.34
CA GLY A 481 26.64 -4.51 -16.12
C GLY A 481 25.67 -5.61 -16.59
N PRO A 482 25.83 -6.85 -16.08
CA PRO A 482 25.02 -8.00 -16.51
C PRO A 482 23.51 -7.85 -16.30
N ARG A 483 23.10 -6.89 -15.46
CA ARG A 483 21.70 -6.56 -15.14
C ARG A 483 21.20 -5.27 -15.79
N GLY A 484 22.00 -4.64 -16.66
CA GLY A 484 21.57 -3.47 -17.43
C GLY A 484 20.37 -3.78 -18.33
N CYS A 485 19.56 -2.77 -18.65
CA CYS A 485 18.37 -2.93 -19.47
C CYS A 485 18.74 -3.53 -20.84
N ILE A 486 18.08 -4.63 -21.22
CA ILE A 486 18.29 -5.25 -22.55
C ILE A 486 17.62 -4.42 -23.66
N GLY A 487 16.54 -3.70 -23.31
CA GLY A 487 15.76 -2.88 -24.23
C GLY A 487 16.25 -1.43 -24.38
N GLN A 488 17.43 -1.07 -23.88
CA GLN A 488 17.93 0.33 -23.92
C GLN A 488 17.88 0.93 -25.33
N ARG A 489 18.39 0.21 -26.33
CA ARG A 489 18.43 0.67 -27.72
C ARG A 489 17.05 0.69 -28.37
N PHE A 490 16.19 -0.26 -28.00
CA PHE A 490 14.80 -0.30 -28.45
C PHE A 490 14.06 0.94 -27.95
N SER A 491 14.12 1.20 -26.64
CA SER A 491 13.44 2.33 -25.99
C SER A 491 13.93 3.68 -26.52
N LEU A 492 15.23 3.83 -26.78
CA LEU A 492 15.76 5.07 -27.37
C LEU A 492 15.27 5.26 -28.82
N ALA A 493 15.28 4.21 -29.64
CA ALA A 493 14.79 4.27 -31.01
C ALA A 493 13.28 4.59 -31.06
N GLU A 494 12.49 3.93 -30.22
CA GLU A 494 11.06 4.20 -30.01
C GLU A 494 10.83 5.67 -29.62
N LEU A 495 11.55 6.16 -28.60
CA LEU A 495 11.42 7.53 -28.11
C LEU A 495 11.79 8.57 -29.18
N MET A 496 12.84 8.31 -29.96
CA MET A 496 13.24 9.18 -31.07
C MET A 496 12.16 9.24 -32.14
N ALA A 497 11.59 8.11 -32.55
CA ALA A 497 10.51 8.08 -33.55
C ALA A 497 9.28 8.86 -33.07
N LEU A 498 8.81 8.59 -31.84
CA LEU A 498 7.66 9.26 -31.23
C LEU A 498 7.86 10.77 -31.06
N THR A 499 9.07 11.18 -30.64
CA THR A 499 9.40 12.60 -30.47
C THR A 499 9.53 13.30 -31.82
N CYS A 500 10.13 12.64 -32.82
CA CYS A 500 10.30 13.21 -34.15
C CYS A 500 8.96 13.49 -34.84
N THR A 501 8.01 12.55 -34.81
CA THR A 501 6.70 12.76 -35.45
C THR A 501 5.90 13.85 -34.75
N GLY A 502 5.87 13.84 -33.41
CA GLY A 502 5.13 14.83 -32.62
C GLY A 502 5.55 16.27 -32.93
N TYR A 503 6.87 16.52 -33.00
CA TYR A 503 7.41 17.88 -33.23
C TYR A 503 7.61 18.25 -34.71
N HIS A 504 7.39 17.30 -35.63
CA HIS A 504 7.16 17.64 -37.03
C HIS A 504 5.79 18.34 -37.19
N GLY A 505 4.74 17.82 -36.53
CA GLY A 505 3.35 18.27 -36.70
C GLY A 505 2.83 19.34 -35.73
N TRP A 506 3.40 19.46 -34.52
CA TRP A 506 2.81 20.28 -33.45
C TRP A 506 3.70 21.39 -32.89
N ASP A 507 3.02 22.37 -32.28
CA ASP A 507 3.63 23.36 -31.40
C ASP A 507 3.12 23.24 -29.98
N CYS A 508 4.00 22.96 -29.01
CA CYS A 508 3.55 22.77 -27.62
C CYS A 508 3.86 24.02 -26.79
N GLY A 509 2.80 24.62 -26.23
CA GLY A 509 2.80 25.81 -25.38
C GLY A 509 3.14 25.51 -23.91
N GLU A 510 3.22 26.58 -23.10
CA GLU A 510 3.65 26.54 -21.69
C GLU A 510 2.96 25.43 -20.87
N ALA A 511 3.78 24.66 -20.15
CA ALA A 511 3.32 23.72 -19.13
C ALA A 511 3.20 24.43 -17.77
N ASP A 512 2.12 24.18 -17.01
CA ASP A 512 1.91 24.73 -15.68
C ASP A 512 3.17 24.54 -14.78
N GLU A 513 3.56 25.59 -14.03
CA GLU A 513 4.79 25.58 -13.23
C GLU A 513 4.74 24.60 -12.03
N ASP A 514 3.53 24.20 -11.60
CA ASP A 514 3.25 23.40 -10.40
C ASP A 514 3.32 21.87 -10.59
N VAL A 515 4.24 21.36 -11.41
CA VAL A 515 4.38 19.91 -11.64
C VAL A 515 5.40 19.29 -10.67
N VAL A 516 4.87 18.62 -9.63
CA VAL A 516 5.68 17.76 -8.76
C VAL A 516 5.98 16.46 -9.51
N PRO A 517 7.26 16.07 -9.70
CA PRO A 517 7.58 14.86 -10.43
C PRO A 517 7.17 13.61 -9.65
N ILE A 518 6.21 12.85 -10.18
CA ILE A 518 5.70 11.60 -9.61
C ILE A 518 5.94 10.48 -10.63
N LEU A 519 6.99 9.68 -10.42
CA LEU A 519 6.91 8.25 -10.77
C LEU A 519 7.29 7.47 -9.51
N ILE A 520 6.37 6.66 -8.99
CA ILE A 520 6.47 6.06 -7.66
C ILE A 520 6.49 4.51 -7.74
N PRO A 521 7.44 3.86 -7.06
CA PRO A 521 7.14 2.66 -6.29
C PRO A 521 7.27 2.97 -4.78
N THR A 522 6.20 3.46 -4.16
CA THR A 522 6.02 3.73 -2.73
C THR A 522 4.56 3.43 -2.36
N PRO A 523 4.27 3.11 -1.08
CA PRO A 523 2.97 2.64 -0.60
C PRO A 523 1.85 3.71 -0.55
N LYS A 524 2.00 4.85 -1.22
CA LYS A 524 0.88 5.71 -1.60
C LYS A 524 0.58 5.40 -3.05
N GLY A 525 -0.61 4.85 -3.28
CA GLY A 525 -1.00 4.32 -4.57
C GLY A 525 -0.81 5.35 -5.69
N PHE A 526 -0.73 4.83 -6.92
CA PHE A 526 -0.90 5.61 -8.13
C PHE A 526 -2.23 6.39 -8.06
N GLU A 527 -2.27 7.56 -7.44
CA GLU A 527 -2.83 8.70 -8.17
C GLU A 527 -1.93 8.87 -9.38
N GLY A 528 -2.55 9.13 -10.54
CA GLY A 528 -1.98 8.86 -11.85
C GLY A 528 -0.55 9.38 -12.05
N LEU A 529 0.04 9.01 -13.17
CA LEU A 529 0.93 9.94 -13.86
C LEU A 529 0.22 11.31 -13.83
N VAL A 530 0.60 12.19 -12.90
CA VAL A 530 0.31 13.61 -13.04
C VAL A 530 1.31 14.03 -14.09
N GLY A 531 0.95 13.72 -15.34
CA GLY A 531 1.60 14.32 -16.47
C GLY A 531 1.48 15.82 -16.32
N PRO A 532 2.46 16.58 -16.80
CA PRO A 532 2.21 17.99 -17.00
C PRO A 532 0.93 18.22 -17.79
N GLY A 533 0.25 19.31 -17.47
CA GLY A 533 -0.56 19.89 -18.49
C GLY A 533 0.31 20.39 -19.63
N VAL A 534 0.22 19.81 -20.84
CA VAL A 534 0.95 20.28 -22.02
C VAL A 534 -0.02 20.72 -23.11
N CYS A 535 -0.13 22.03 -23.28
CA CYS A 535 -0.80 22.66 -24.40
C CYS A 535 -0.11 22.27 -25.72
N CYS A 536 -0.78 21.65 -26.69
CA CYS A 536 -0.24 21.48 -28.04
C CYS A 536 -1.23 22.00 -29.10
N ARG A 537 -0.74 22.80 -30.04
CA ARG A 537 -1.49 23.40 -31.15
C ARG A 537 -1.13 22.70 -32.46
N SER A 538 -2.14 22.46 -33.30
CA SER A 538 -1.95 22.01 -34.68
C SER A 538 -1.42 23.15 -35.54
N GLY A 539 -0.25 22.96 -36.16
CA GLY A 539 0.31 23.93 -37.11
C GLY A 539 -0.31 23.76 -38.49
N ALA A 540 -1.41 24.46 -38.78
CA ALA A 540 -1.97 24.51 -40.13
C ALA A 540 -1.09 25.38 -41.05
N LEU A 541 -0.75 24.84 -42.22
CA LEU A 541 -0.21 25.58 -43.36
C LEU A 541 -1.17 26.73 -43.75
N HIS A 542 -0.62 27.95 -43.81
CA HIS A 542 -1.17 29.21 -44.34
C HIS A 542 -2.09 30.11 -43.47
N SER A 543 -1.51 31.29 -43.19
CA SER A 543 -2.07 32.66 -43.11
C SER A 543 -3.39 32.91 -42.38
N GLY A 544 -3.33 33.75 -41.33
CA GLY A 544 -4.48 34.54 -40.85
C GLY A 544 -4.69 34.42 -39.33
N SER A 545 -4.32 35.47 -38.62
CA SER A 545 -4.41 35.66 -37.18
C SER A 545 -5.79 35.35 -36.55
N LEU A 546 -5.82 34.50 -35.51
CA LEU A 546 -6.66 34.69 -34.31
C LEU A 546 -6.15 33.79 -33.16
N TRP A 547 -5.69 34.43 -32.09
CA TRP A 547 -4.94 33.82 -30.99
C TRP A 547 -5.87 33.23 -29.92
N GLY A 548 -6.00 31.90 -29.87
CA GLY A 548 -6.60 31.17 -28.75
C GLY A 548 -5.52 30.47 -27.91
N ARG A 549 -5.44 30.77 -26.61
CA ARG A 549 -4.57 30.05 -25.66
C ARG A 549 -5.28 28.80 -25.14
N VAL A 550 -4.49 27.81 -24.76
CA VAL A 550 -4.86 26.41 -24.64
C VAL A 550 -4.19 25.88 -23.36
N PHE A 551 -4.90 25.21 -22.45
CA PHE A 551 -4.45 25.00 -21.05
C PHE A 551 -4.67 23.58 -20.54
N VAL A 552 -3.71 22.66 -20.43
CA VAL A 552 -4.06 21.29 -19.97
C VAL A 552 -4.26 21.16 -18.45
N ARG A 553 -5.35 20.51 -18.04
CA ARG A 553 -5.70 20.26 -16.64
C ARG A 553 -4.89 19.13 -15.97
N GLY A 554 -3.81 19.50 -15.28
CA GLY A 554 -3.20 18.68 -14.22
C GLY A 554 -3.95 18.80 -12.89
N PHE A 555 -4.07 17.74 -12.11
CA PHE A 555 -4.64 17.82 -10.75
C PHE A 555 -3.76 18.72 -9.87
N ARG A 556 -4.22 19.94 -9.57
CA ARG A 556 -3.58 20.90 -8.65
C ARG A 556 -3.35 20.26 -7.27
N SER A 557 -2.10 20.22 -6.82
CA SER A 557 -1.75 20.07 -5.41
C SER A 557 -2.07 21.39 -4.71
N SER A 558 -3.12 21.41 -3.89
CA SER A 558 -3.53 22.61 -3.16
C SER A 558 -2.63 22.86 -1.96
N SER A 559 -1.47 23.48 -2.22
CA SER A 559 -0.68 24.14 -1.19
C SER A 559 -0.02 25.39 -1.76
N ASP A 560 -0.78 26.49 -1.89
CA ASP A 560 -0.41 27.72 -1.19
C ASP A 560 -1.50 28.80 -1.26
N ARG A 561 -1.58 29.56 -0.17
CA ARG A 561 -2.47 30.70 0.03
C ARG A 561 -1.93 31.90 -0.74
N GLN A 562 -2.81 32.62 -1.45
CA GLN A 562 -2.99 34.07 -1.24
C GLN A 562 -4.17 34.62 -2.06
N THR A 563 -5.15 35.14 -1.31
CA THR A 563 -5.95 36.34 -1.59
C THR A 563 -6.32 36.67 -3.04
N PHE A 564 -7.56 36.37 -3.45
CA PHE A 564 -8.29 37.23 -4.39
C PHE A 564 -9.77 37.36 -4.00
N SER A 565 -10.21 38.62 -3.97
CA SER A 565 -11.52 39.12 -3.54
C SER A 565 -12.64 38.75 -4.51
N TYR A 566 -13.83 38.51 -3.96
CA TYR A 566 -15.09 38.26 -4.66
C TYR A 566 -15.54 39.48 -5.48
N SER A 567 -16.01 39.27 -6.72
CA SER A 567 -17.24 39.88 -7.24
C SER A 567 -17.52 39.46 -8.69
N SER A 568 -18.43 38.49 -8.88
CA SER A 568 -19.46 38.43 -9.94
C SER A 568 -19.88 36.97 -10.18
N LEU A 569 -20.85 36.51 -9.39
CA LEU A 569 -21.57 35.25 -9.61
C LEU A 569 -22.50 35.38 -10.81
N SER A 570 -22.31 34.56 -11.84
CA SER A 570 -23.36 34.28 -12.82
C SER A 570 -24.28 33.16 -12.30
N LEU A 571 -25.58 33.33 -12.54
CA LEU A 571 -26.70 32.49 -12.06
C LEU A 571 -26.59 30.99 -12.41
N GLN A 572 -25.66 30.59 -13.29
CA GLN A 572 -25.38 29.18 -13.63
C GLN A 572 -24.66 28.41 -12.51
N ALA A 573 -23.90 29.08 -11.65
CA ALA A 573 -23.24 28.44 -10.50
C ALA A 573 -24.22 28.00 -9.41
N VAL A 574 -25.40 28.65 -9.33
CA VAL A 574 -26.44 28.29 -8.34
C VAL A 574 -27.24 27.07 -8.79
N MET A 575 -27.40 26.86 -10.11
CA MET A 575 -28.13 25.70 -10.64
C MET A 575 -27.26 24.42 -10.68
N SER A 576 -25.94 24.53 -10.81
CA SER A 576 -25.03 23.38 -10.76
C SER A 576 -24.84 22.78 -9.35
N ILE A 577 -25.25 23.48 -8.29
CA ILE A 577 -25.21 22.98 -6.89
C ILE A 577 -26.32 21.95 -6.61
N ALA A 578 -27.36 21.87 -7.45
CA ALA A 578 -28.49 20.98 -7.21
C ALA A 578 -28.19 19.48 -7.43
N ASP A 579 -27.19 19.12 -8.26
CA ASP A 579 -26.94 17.73 -8.67
C ASP A 579 -25.72 17.04 -8.01
N GLY A 580 -25.16 17.63 -6.94
CA GLY A 580 -24.41 16.89 -5.90
C GLY A 580 -23.17 16.10 -6.34
N SER A 581 -22.66 16.27 -7.56
CA SER A 581 -21.69 15.34 -8.16
C SER A 581 -20.24 15.84 -8.21
N TYR A 582 -19.97 17.13 -7.94
CA TYR A 582 -18.61 17.68 -8.05
C TYR A 582 -17.93 18.02 -6.71
N ALA A 583 -18.68 18.25 -5.64
CA ALA A 583 -18.10 18.73 -4.37
C ALA A 583 -17.54 17.61 -3.46
N ARG A 584 -17.87 16.33 -3.71
CA ARG A 584 -17.64 15.24 -2.73
C ARG A 584 -16.18 14.80 -2.57
N GLY A 585 -15.30 15.12 -3.52
CA GLY A 585 -13.88 14.75 -3.50
C GLY A 585 -13.04 15.63 -2.57
N ASP A 586 -13.18 16.96 -2.68
CA ASP A 586 -12.36 17.94 -1.97
C ASP A 586 -12.72 18.15 -0.49
N LEU A 587 -13.83 17.57 -0.04
CA LEU A 587 -14.25 17.62 1.37
C LEU A 587 -13.64 16.50 2.21
N LEU A 588 -13.10 15.47 1.55
CA LEU A 588 -12.56 14.26 2.17
C LEU A 588 -11.07 14.37 2.49
N ASN A 589 -10.38 15.33 1.85
CA ASN A 589 -8.97 15.64 2.06
C ASN A 589 -8.85 17.01 2.74
N GLY A 590 -8.68 16.99 4.07
CA GLY A 590 -8.51 18.18 4.91
C GLY A 590 -9.46 18.24 6.10
N CYS A 591 -9.13 19.07 7.08
CA CYS A 591 -10.01 19.43 8.19
C CYS A 591 -10.73 20.72 7.81
N LYS A 592 -11.97 20.62 7.33
CA LYS A 592 -12.79 21.77 6.91
C LYS A 592 -13.98 21.90 7.87
N ASP A 593 -14.30 23.15 8.22
CA ASP A 593 -15.49 23.48 9.01
C ASP A 593 -16.78 23.13 8.24
N LEU A 594 -17.91 23.03 8.96
CA LEU A 594 -19.21 22.69 8.38
C LEU A 594 -19.62 23.71 7.30
N ILE A 595 -19.84 23.25 6.07
CA ILE A 595 -20.35 24.10 4.99
C ILE A 595 -21.89 23.98 4.99
N PRO A 596 -22.64 25.10 5.12
CA PRO A 596 -24.10 25.07 5.09
C PRO A 596 -24.63 24.43 3.79
N GLY A 597 -25.57 23.49 3.91
CA GLY A 597 -26.20 22.79 2.77
C GLY A 597 -25.53 21.47 2.37
N LEU A 598 -24.35 21.15 2.90
CA LEU A 598 -23.57 19.98 2.53
C LEU A 598 -23.56 18.90 3.64
N LYS A 599 -24.21 17.76 3.37
CA LYS A 599 -24.37 16.66 4.32
C LYS A 599 -23.03 15.96 4.63
N ASN A 600 -22.65 15.91 5.91
CA ASN A 600 -21.57 15.07 6.42
C ASN A 600 -22.09 13.67 6.83
N ALA A 601 -21.20 12.74 7.21
CA ALA A 601 -21.58 11.37 7.56
C ALA A 601 -22.42 11.26 8.85
N TYR A 602 -22.42 12.30 9.68
CA TYR A 602 -23.13 12.35 10.97
C TYR A 602 -24.51 13.01 10.87
N GLY A 603 -24.70 13.93 9.90
CA GLY A 603 -25.81 14.87 9.86
C GLY A 603 -25.68 16.07 10.82
N TYR A 604 -24.64 16.12 11.65
CA TYR A 604 -24.34 17.19 12.61
C TYR A 604 -22.83 17.26 12.88
N VAL A 605 -22.36 18.23 13.68
CA VAL A 605 -20.96 18.29 14.15
C VAL A 605 -20.87 17.64 15.53
N PRO A 606 -20.08 16.56 15.72
CA PRO A 606 -19.95 15.92 17.02
C PRO A 606 -19.42 16.86 18.10
N SER A 607 -19.96 16.75 19.32
CA SER A 607 -19.54 17.54 20.47
C SER A 607 -18.11 17.20 20.92
N LEU A 608 -17.24 18.20 20.90
CA LEU A 608 -15.87 18.10 21.41
C LEU A 608 -15.86 17.77 22.92
N ALA A 609 -16.74 18.40 23.69
CA ALA A 609 -16.83 18.19 25.14
C ALA A 609 -17.20 16.75 25.48
N ALA A 610 -18.21 16.19 24.79
CA ALA A 610 -18.58 14.79 24.95
C ALA A 610 -17.41 13.85 24.57
N GLY A 611 -16.75 14.12 23.44
CA GLY A 611 -15.57 13.37 22.99
C GLY A 611 -14.48 13.26 24.07
N ILE A 612 -14.10 14.40 24.66
CA ILE A 612 -13.08 14.47 25.70
C ILE A 612 -13.52 13.73 26.97
N VAL A 613 -14.75 13.95 27.44
CA VAL A 613 -15.26 13.32 28.68
C VAL A 613 -15.21 11.79 28.58
N PHE A 614 -15.72 11.21 27.49
CA PHE A 614 -15.70 9.75 27.32
C PHE A 614 -14.28 9.22 27.11
N CYS A 615 -13.40 9.95 26.41
CA CYS A 615 -11.99 9.57 26.34
C CYS A 615 -11.36 9.46 27.75
N LEU A 616 -11.62 10.42 28.63
CA LEU A 616 -11.10 10.40 29.99
C LEU A 616 -11.67 9.24 30.81
N ILE A 617 -12.99 8.98 30.71
CA ILE A 617 -13.65 7.87 31.40
C ILE A 617 -13.04 6.54 30.97
N PHE A 618 -12.98 6.26 29.66
CA PHE A 618 -12.50 4.97 29.16
C PHE A 618 -10.97 4.79 29.32
N ALA A 619 -10.20 5.87 29.28
CA ALA A 619 -8.78 5.83 29.63
C ALA A 619 -8.59 5.46 31.11
N ALA A 620 -9.35 6.08 32.02
CA ALA A 620 -9.26 5.81 33.45
C ALA A 620 -9.69 4.37 33.80
N THR A 621 -10.83 3.90 33.27
CA THR A 621 -11.29 2.53 33.48
C THR A 621 -10.35 1.50 32.83
N GLY A 622 -9.81 1.80 31.66
CA GLY A 622 -8.83 0.97 30.97
C GLY A 622 -7.55 0.77 31.79
N ILE A 623 -6.98 1.86 32.32
CA ILE A 623 -5.81 1.81 33.21
C ILE A 623 -6.12 1.01 34.47
N TYR A 624 -7.26 1.26 35.11
CA TYR A 624 -7.68 0.51 36.31
C TYR A 624 -7.72 -0.99 36.03
N HIS A 625 -8.40 -1.42 34.97
CA HIS A 625 -8.54 -2.83 34.64
C HIS A 625 -7.23 -3.47 34.15
N ILE A 626 -6.31 -2.73 33.54
CA ILE A 626 -4.95 -3.23 33.25
C ILE A 626 -4.19 -3.52 34.54
N VAL A 627 -4.18 -2.57 35.49
CA VAL A 627 -3.50 -2.75 36.79
C VAL A 627 -4.10 -3.96 37.52
N ARG A 628 -5.43 -4.08 37.53
CA ARG A 628 -6.12 -5.25 38.09
C ARG A 628 -5.80 -6.55 37.36
N SER A 629 -5.65 -6.51 36.03
CA SER A 629 -5.26 -7.68 35.24
C SER A 629 -3.89 -8.21 35.63
N PHE A 630 -2.92 -7.32 35.89
CA PHE A 630 -1.60 -7.73 36.39
C PHE A 630 -1.65 -8.27 37.83
N GLN A 631 -2.45 -7.64 38.71
CA GLN A 631 -2.56 -8.02 40.12
C GLN A 631 -3.30 -9.34 40.34
N LYS A 632 -4.47 -9.51 39.71
CA LYS A 632 -5.40 -10.63 39.98
C LYS A 632 -5.42 -11.70 38.91
N ARG A 633 -4.95 -11.40 37.70
CA ARG A 633 -4.84 -12.32 36.55
C ARG A 633 -6.15 -13.08 36.23
N LYS A 634 -7.32 -12.49 36.51
CA LYS A 634 -8.62 -13.07 36.19
C LYS A 634 -9.11 -12.58 34.81
N ALA A 635 -9.85 -13.43 34.10
CA ALA A 635 -10.31 -13.15 32.74
C ALA A 635 -11.23 -11.91 32.64
N THR A 636 -12.04 -11.63 33.68
CA THR A 636 -12.92 -10.47 33.75
C THR A 636 -12.17 -9.14 33.62
N SER A 637 -11.04 -8.99 34.32
CA SER A 637 -10.23 -7.78 34.26
C SER A 637 -9.61 -7.55 32.88
N TYR A 638 -9.13 -8.61 32.21
CA TYR A 638 -8.58 -8.48 30.85
C TYR A 638 -9.64 -8.06 29.83
N LEU A 639 -10.84 -8.65 29.91
CA LEU A 639 -11.94 -8.35 28.99
C LEU A 639 -12.43 -6.89 29.13
N LEU A 640 -12.60 -6.41 30.37
CA LEU A 640 -13.00 -5.02 30.64
C LEU A 640 -11.91 -4.01 30.24
N ALA A 641 -10.63 -4.37 30.38
CA ALA A 641 -9.52 -3.55 29.88
C ALA A 641 -9.58 -3.44 28.35
N ILE A 642 -9.68 -4.56 27.64
CA ILE A 642 -9.76 -4.58 26.17
C ILE A 642 -10.96 -3.74 25.70
N SER A 643 -12.13 -3.91 26.31
CA SER A 643 -13.31 -3.11 25.98
C SER A 643 -13.07 -1.62 26.14
N SER A 644 -12.51 -1.21 27.29
CA SER A 644 -12.24 0.21 27.59
C SER A 644 -11.29 0.84 26.57
N TYR A 645 -10.25 0.12 26.12
CA TYR A 645 -9.33 0.65 25.10
C TYR A 645 -9.97 0.74 23.70
N ILE A 646 -10.82 -0.21 23.32
CA ILE A 646 -11.52 -0.16 22.04
C ILE A 646 -12.52 1.00 22.03
N GLU A 647 -13.27 1.20 23.13
CA GLU A 647 -14.12 2.38 23.34
C GLU A 647 -13.30 3.67 23.23
N LEU A 648 -12.18 3.77 23.94
CA LEU A 648 -11.29 4.94 23.90
C LEU A 648 -10.87 5.30 22.47
N ILE A 649 -10.49 4.32 21.65
CA ILE A 649 -10.13 4.56 20.23
C ILE A 649 -11.32 5.13 19.45
N GLY A 650 -12.54 4.63 19.71
CA GLY A 650 -13.74 5.13 19.07
C GLY A 650 -14.06 6.59 19.43
N TRP A 651 -13.92 6.92 20.72
CA TRP A 651 -14.13 8.29 21.21
C TRP A 651 -13.02 9.24 20.80
N ILE A 652 -11.78 8.77 20.59
CA ILE A 652 -10.71 9.55 19.94
C ILE A 652 -11.11 9.87 18.50
N GLY A 653 -11.61 8.87 17.75
CA GLY A 653 -12.13 9.07 16.40
C GLY A 653 -13.24 10.12 16.37
N ARG A 654 -14.19 10.05 17.30
CA ARG A 654 -15.27 11.05 17.43
C ARG A 654 -14.76 12.44 17.80
N THR A 655 -13.78 12.52 18.71
CA THR A 655 -13.13 13.79 19.10
C THR A 655 -12.42 14.41 17.90
N TRP A 656 -11.79 13.60 17.06
CA TRP A 656 -11.20 14.07 15.80
C TRP A 656 -12.29 14.58 14.83
N SER A 657 -13.42 13.88 14.72
CA SER A 657 -14.56 14.32 13.90
C SER A 657 -15.21 15.61 14.38
N SER A 658 -15.08 16.00 15.65
CA SER A 658 -15.59 17.29 16.14
C SER A 658 -14.89 18.49 15.47
N LYS A 659 -13.62 18.33 15.11
CA LYS A 659 -12.84 19.33 14.35
C LYS A 659 -12.96 19.11 12.85
N CYS A 660 -13.01 17.85 12.41
CA CYS A 660 -12.98 17.48 11.00
C CYS A 660 -14.20 16.62 10.62
N ALA A 661 -15.40 17.21 10.61
CA ALA A 661 -16.66 16.46 10.50
C ALA A 661 -16.85 15.68 9.19
N TYR A 662 -16.14 16.05 8.12
CA TYR A 662 -16.14 15.36 6.82
C TYR A 662 -15.11 14.23 6.71
N ASN A 663 -14.26 14.04 7.73
CA ASN A 663 -13.18 13.04 7.69
C ASN A 663 -13.74 11.61 7.79
N LYS A 664 -13.71 10.88 6.67
CA LYS A 664 -14.18 9.48 6.59
C LYS A 664 -13.38 8.52 7.47
N ILE A 665 -12.08 8.77 7.69
CA ILE A 665 -11.24 7.88 8.51
C ILE A 665 -11.67 8.00 9.98
N ALA A 666 -11.88 9.22 10.47
CA ALA A 666 -12.34 9.48 11.84
C ALA A 666 -13.73 8.87 12.08
N PHE A 667 -14.65 9.01 11.12
CA PHE A 667 -15.97 8.37 11.16
C PHE A 667 -15.90 6.84 11.17
N LEU A 668 -15.11 6.25 10.26
CA LEU A 668 -14.94 4.79 10.19
C LEU A 668 -14.28 4.22 11.44
N LEU A 669 -13.28 4.92 11.98
CA LEU A 669 -12.61 4.56 13.23
C LEU A 669 -13.62 4.49 14.36
N GLN A 670 -14.43 5.54 14.53
CA GLN A 670 -15.50 5.57 15.53
C GLN A 670 -16.49 4.44 15.35
N ILE A 671 -17.14 4.34 14.18
CA ILE A 671 -18.27 3.42 14.02
C ILE A 671 -17.85 1.95 14.13
N THR A 672 -16.62 1.62 13.73
CA THR A 672 -16.12 0.25 13.80
C THR A 672 -15.77 -0.14 15.23
N THR A 673 -15.01 0.67 15.95
CA THR A 673 -14.55 0.29 17.29
C THR A 673 -15.69 0.35 18.31
N LEU A 674 -16.58 1.34 18.20
CA LEU A 674 -17.72 1.44 19.11
C LEU A 674 -18.70 0.27 18.93
N VAL A 675 -18.86 -0.28 17.72
CA VAL A 675 -19.67 -1.50 17.51
C VAL A 675 -19.01 -2.75 18.12
N VAL A 676 -17.68 -2.83 18.09
CA VAL A 676 -16.93 -4.01 18.55
C VAL A 676 -16.79 -4.06 20.08
N ALA A 677 -16.56 -2.92 20.73
CA ALA A 677 -16.18 -2.87 22.14
C ALA A 677 -17.17 -3.53 23.13
N PRO A 678 -18.50 -3.42 22.97
CA PRO A 678 -19.49 -4.00 23.89
C PRO A 678 -19.42 -5.52 24.01
N ILE A 679 -18.92 -6.22 22.99
CA ILE A 679 -18.80 -7.68 23.00
C ILE A 679 -17.87 -8.14 24.13
N PHE A 680 -16.83 -7.36 24.42
CA PHE A 680 -15.91 -7.67 25.51
C PHE A 680 -16.54 -7.40 26.89
N VAL A 681 -17.45 -6.41 27.01
CA VAL A 681 -18.24 -6.21 28.23
C VAL A 681 -19.20 -7.39 28.43
N ALA A 682 -19.91 -7.79 27.37
CA ALA A 682 -20.80 -8.95 27.41
C ALA A 682 -20.05 -10.24 27.80
N ALA A 683 -18.87 -10.48 27.21
CA ALA A 683 -18.00 -11.58 27.59
C ALA A 683 -17.59 -11.52 29.07
N ALA A 684 -17.25 -10.33 29.60
CA ALA A 684 -16.92 -10.15 31.01
C ALA A 684 -18.12 -10.48 31.93
N ILE A 685 -19.34 -10.10 31.53
CA ILE A 685 -20.59 -10.46 32.21
C ILE A 685 -20.79 -11.98 32.23
N TYR A 686 -20.61 -12.66 31.07
CA TYR A 686 -20.77 -14.12 30.98
C TYR A 686 -19.78 -14.86 31.89
N VAL A 687 -18.52 -14.40 31.92
CA VAL A 687 -17.49 -14.94 32.83
C VAL A 687 -17.85 -14.67 34.29
N THR A 688 -18.33 -13.46 34.60
CA THR A 688 -18.74 -13.07 35.97
C THR A 688 -19.87 -13.95 36.48
N LEU A 689 -20.88 -14.23 35.65
CA LEU A 689 -21.93 -15.19 35.99
C LEU A 689 -21.36 -16.59 36.23
N GLY A 690 -20.42 -17.04 35.40
CA GLY A 690 -19.74 -18.31 35.59
C GLY A 690 -19.00 -18.42 36.94
N TYR A 691 -18.40 -17.32 37.41
CA TYR A 691 -17.80 -17.25 38.75
C TYR A 691 -18.85 -17.22 39.85
N LEU A 692 -19.94 -16.45 39.69
CA LEU A 692 -21.05 -16.43 40.66
C LEU A 692 -21.69 -17.80 40.84
N ILE A 693 -21.94 -18.54 39.76
CA ILE A 693 -22.52 -19.89 39.84
C ILE A 693 -21.59 -20.83 40.60
N LYS A 694 -20.27 -20.74 40.39
CA LYS A 694 -19.30 -21.54 41.15
C LYS A 694 -19.26 -21.17 42.63
N ALA A 695 -19.41 -19.89 42.94
CA ALA A 695 -19.36 -19.38 44.31
C ALA A 695 -20.65 -19.65 45.11
N VAL A 696 -21.81 -19.68 44.45
CA VAL A 696 -23.12 -19.89 45.10
C VAL A 696 -23.57 -21.35 45.04
N GLY A 697 -23.27 -22.05 43.95
CA GLY A 697 -23.67 -23.45 43.76
C GLY A 697 -24.18 -23.72 42.34
N PRO A 698 -23.67 -24.75 41.63
CA PRO A 698 -24.13 -25.12 40.28
C PRO A 698 -25.62 -25.46 40.17
N GLN A 699 -26.23 -25.94 41.26
CA GLN A 699 -27.64 -26.38 41.32
C GLN A 699 -28.65 -25.25 41.05
N TYR A 700 -28.27 -23.99 41.26
CA TYR A 700 -29.12 -22.83 41.02
C TYR A 700 -29.07 -22.35 39.56
N SER A 701 -28.20 -22.94 38.75
CA SER A 701 -28.05 -22.62 37.33
C SER A 701 -28.77 -23.64 36.44
N VAL A 702 -29.32 -23.18 35.30
CA VAL A 702 -29.98 -24.06 34.33
C VAL A 702 -28.96 -24.85 33.51
N ILE A 703 -27.83 -24.22 33.15
CA ILE A 703 -26.75 -24.84 32.37
C ILE A 703 -25.41 -24.75 33.12
N LYS A 704 -24.41 -25.53 32.69
CA LYS A 704 -23.10 -25.55 33.34
C LYS A 704 -22.38 -24.19 33.16
N PRO A 705 -21.60 -23.71 34.16
CA PRO A 705 -20.94 -22.39 34.11
C PRO A 705 -20.09 -22.13 32.85
N LYS A 706 -19.39 -23.16 32.35
CA LYS A 706 -18.55 -23.03 31.14
C LYS A 706 -19.38 -22.87 29.85
N LEU A 707 -20.62 -23.36 29.83
CA LEU A 707 -21.48 -23.30 28.65
C LEU A 707 -22.04 -21.90 28.41
N TYR A 708 -22.29 -21.10 29.46
CA TYR A 708 -22.66 -19.69 29.29
C TYR A 708 -21.66 -18.94 28.44
N LEU A 709 -20.37 -19.02 28.80
CA LEU A 709 -19.33 -18.33 28.04
C LEU A 709 -19.29 -18.82 26.58
N TRP A 710 -19.22 -20.13 26.35
CA TRP A 710 -19.06 -20.67 25.00
C TRP A 710 -20.26 -20.42 24.09
N ILE A 711 -21.49 -20.60 24.58
CA ILE A 711 -22.70 -20.42 23.77
C ILE A 711 -22.85 -18.95 23.38
N PHE A 712 -22.89 -18.05 24.37
CA PHE A 712 -23.21 -16.65 24.12
C PHE A 712 -22.06 -15.91 23.41
N LEU A 713 -20.79 -16.23 23.71
CA LEU A 713 -19.64 -15.63 23.02
C LEU A 713 -19.56 -16.06 21.55
N VAL A 714 -19.80 -17.34 21.24
CA VAL A 714 -19.77 -17.81 19.84
C VAL A 714 -20.86 -17.11 19.03
N VAL A 715 -22.07 -16.97 19.60
CA VAL A 715 -23.15 -16.23 18.94
C VAL A 715 -22.78 -14.77 18.72
N ASP A 716 -22.19 -14.09 19.70
CA ASP A 716 -21.75 -12.69 19.56
C ASP A 716 -20.67 -12.53 18.48
N VAL A 717 -19.73 -13.47 18.38
CA VAL A 717 -18.69 -13.47 17.32
C VAL A 717 -19.30 -13.70 15.94
N LEU A 718 -20.22 -14.66 15.80
CA LEU A 718 -20.91 -14.92 14.53
C LEU A 718 -21.75 -13.71 14.09
N ALA A 719 -22.48 -13.11 15.02
CA ALA A 719 -23.23 -11.87 14.80
C ALA A 719 -22.32 -10.75 14.28
N LEU A 720 -21.14 -10.56 14.87
CA LEU A 720 -20.16 -9.56 14.42
C LEU A 720 -19.61 -9.87 13.02
N LEU A 721 -19.36 -11.14 12.70
CA LEU A 721 -18.91 -11.51 11.34
C LEU A 721 -19.98 -11.19 10.29
N ILE A 722 -21.25 -11.43 10.60
CA ILE A 722 -22.39 -11.06 9.74
C ILE A 722 -22.42 -9.52 9.56
N GLN A 723 -22.25 -8.77 10.64
CA GLN A 723 -22.20 -7.30 10.61
C GLN A 723 -21.02 -6.77 9.79
N ALA A 724 -19.82 -7.34 9.95
CA ALA A 724 -18.66 -6.98 9.17
C ALA A 724 -18.85 -7.27 7.68
N GLY A 725 -19.45 -8.41 7.34
CA GLY A 725 -19.81 -8.77 5.97
C GLY A 725 -20.82 -7.79 5.36
N GLY A 726 -21.88 -7.44 6.10
CA GLY A 726 -22.87 -6.46 5.67
C GLY A 726 -22.27 -5.06 5.46
N GLY A 727 -21.39 -4.62 6.37
CA GLY A 727 -20.69 -3.33 6.26
C GLY A 727 -19.75 -3.28 5.06
N GLY A 728 -19.05 -4.38 4.78
CA GLY A 728 -18.24 -4.53 3.57
C GLY A 728 -19.05 -4.44 2.28
N LEU A 729 -20.21 -5.11 2.23
CA LEU A 729 -21.13 -5.03 1.09
C LEU A 729 -21.72 -3.62 0.91
N ALA A 730 -22.15 -2.97 1.99
CA ALA A 730 -22.70 -1.62 1.95
C ALA A 730 -21.66 -0.60 1.47
N SER A 731 -20.43 -0.65 2.00
CA SER A 731 -19.34 0.23 1.54
C SER A 731 -18.95 -0.03 0.09
N GLY A 732 -18.95 -1.29 -0.35
CA GLY A 732 -18.67 -1.67 -1.74
C GLY A 732 -19.74 -1.18 -2.71
N ALA A 733 -21.02 -1.22 -2.32
CA ALA A 733 -22.13 -0.68 -3.10
C ALA A 733 -22.07 0.86 -3.17
N ALA A 734 -21.82 1.53 -2.04
CA ALA A 734 -21.69 2.99 -1.95
C ALA A 734 -20.59 3.54 -2.87
N ASN A 735 -19.43 2.87 -2.92
CA ASN A 735 -18.32 3.26 -3.78
C ASN A 735 -18.61 3.07 -5.28
N LYS A 736 -19.62 2.25 -5.63
CA LYS A 736 -20.06 1.98 -7.01
C LYS A 736 -21.33 2.74 -7.39
N GLY A 737 -21.83 3.63 -6.52
CA GLY A 737 -23.11 4.33 -6.72
C GLY A 737 -24.33 3.39 -6.73
N LYS A 738 -24.20 2.17 -6.19
CA LYS A 738 -25.28 1.16 -6.13
C LYS A 738 -26.00 1.21 -4.79
N ASP A 739 -27.21 0.64 -4.75
CA ASP A 739 -28.03 0.56 -3.54
C ASP A 739 -27.29 -0.16 -2.39
N THR A 740 -27.19 0.52 -1.24
CA THR A 740 -26.52 0.03 -0.03
C THR A 740 -27.44 -0.80 0.87
N LYS A 741 -28.75 -0.83 0.60
CA LYS A 741 -29.76 -1.52 1.42
C LYS A 741 -29.46 -3.01 1.66
N PRO A 742 -29.00 -3.81 0.68
CA PRO A 742 -28.70 -5.23 0.93
C PRO A 742 -27.61 -5.43 1.98
N GLY A 743 -26.55 -4.60 1.94
CA GLY A 743 -25.49 -4.62 2.94
C GLY A 743 -25.98 -4.15 4.32
N ALA A 744 -26.79 -3.09 4.36
CA ALA A 744 -27.40 -2.58 5.58
C ALA A 744 -28.34 -3.62 6.24
N ASN A 745 -29.19 -4.29 5.47
CA ASN A 745 -30.08 -5.35 5.96
C ASN A 745 -29.29 -6.52 6.53
N LEU A 746 -28.17 -6.90 5.90
CA LEU A 746 -27.30 -7.95 6.44
C LEU A 746 -26.65 -7.52 7.75
N MET A 747 -26.24 -6.25 7.91
CA MET A 747 -25.76 -5.74 9.19
C MET A 747 -26.83 -5.82 10.29
N VAL A 748 -28.05 -5.38 9.97
CA VAL A 748 -29.19 -5.42 10.90
C VAL A 748 -29.48 -6.84 11.36
N SER A 749 -29.46 -7.83 10.44
CA SER A 749 -29.64 -9.24 10.79
C SER A 749 -28.65 -9.74 11.83
N GLY A 750 -27.37 -9.33 11.73
CA GLY A 750 -26.37 -9.69 12.72
C GLY A 750 -26.65 -9.09 14.11
N ILE A 751 -27.16 -7.86 14.18
CA ILE A 751 -27.49 -7.21 15.45
C ILE A 751 -28.75 -7.81 16.08
N ILE A 752 -29.79 -8.10 15.28
CA ILE A 752 -30.99 -8.78 15.76
C ILE A 752 -30.63 -10.16 16.32
N PHE A 753 -29.77 -10.91 15.61
CA PHE A 753 -29.29 -12.21 16.07
C PHE A 753 -28.56 -12.11 17.42
N GLN A 754 -27.73 -11.08 17.59
CA GLN A 754 -27.07 -10.77 18.86
C GLN A 754 -28.06 -10.39 19.97
N LEU A 755 -29.08 -9.58 19.66
CA LEU A 755 -30.08 -9.15 20.63
C LEU A 755 -30.91 -10.33 21.16
N VAL A 756 -31.35 -11.25 20.28
CA VAL A 756 -32.08 -12.47 20.67
C VAL A 756 -31.24 -13.34 21.61
N SER A 757 -29.95 -13.50 21.30
CA SER A 757 -28.98 -14.20 22.16
C SER A 757 -28.89 -13.56 23.54
N MET A 758 -28.72 -12.24 23.59
CA MET A 758 -28.64 -11.49 24.85
C MET A 758 -29.93 -11.56 25.65
N THR A 759 -31.12 -11.55 25.02
CA THR A 759 -32.40 -11.77 25.71
C THR A 759 -32.43 -13.16 26.36
N GLY A 760 -31.97 -14.18 25.65
CA GLY A 760 -31.83 -15.53 26.20
C GLY A 760 -30.90 -15.56 27.43
N PHE A 761 -29.75 -14.89 27.36
CA PHE A 761 -28.84 -14.74 28.50
C PHE A 761 -29.52 -14.03 29.68
N CYS A 762 -30.24 -12.93 29.44
CA CYS A 762 -30.95 -12.18 30.48
C CYS A 762 -31.99 -13.05 31.21
N ILE A 763 -32.74 -13.89 30.47
CA ILE A 763 -33.70 -14.83 31.06
C ILE A 763 -32.98 -15.84 31.95
N LEU A 764 -31.90 -16.45 31.47
CA LEU A 764 -31.13 -17.42 32.26
C LEU A 764 -30.51 -16.78 33.51
N PHE A 765 -30.01 -15.55 33.39
CA PHE A 765 -29.46 -14.80 34.52
C PHE A 765 -30.56 -14.43 35.53
N ALA A 766 -31.73 -13.99 35.07
CA ALA A 766 -32.88 -13.73 35.93
C ALA A 766 -33.34 -14.99 36.67
N ILE A 767 -33.38 -16.14 35.99
CA ILE A 767 -33.68 -17.43 36.63
C ILE A 767 -32.66 -17.76 37.72
N PHE A 768 -31.36 -17.56 37.47
CA PHE A 768 -30.32 -17.74 38.49
C PHE A 768 -30.52 -16.81 39.70
N VAL A 769 -30.81 -15.52 39.47
CA VAL A 769 -31.07 -14.56 40.54
C VAL A 769 -32.34 -14.94 41.32
N LEU A 770 -33.40 -15.39 40.66
CA LEU A 770 -34.64 -15.84 41.31
C LEU A 770 -34.43 -17.11 42.14
N ARG A 771 -33.68 -18.09 41.62
CA ARG A 771 -33.36 -19.34 42.31
C ARG A 771 -32.45 -19.15 43.52
N THR A 772 -31.75 -18.03 43.60
CA THR A 772 -30.90 -17.66 44.74
C THR A 772 -31.61 -16.75 45.75
N ARG A 773 -32.87 -16.35 45.50
CA ARG A 773 -33.70 -15.63 46.46
C ARG A 773 -34.00 -16.53 47.66
N GLY A 774 -33.55 -16.11 48.84
CA GLY A 774 -33.71 -16.85 50.11
C GLY A 774 -32.42 -17.49 50.63
N LEU A 775 -31.33 -17.46 49.87
CA LEU A 775 -30.01 -17.90 50.35
C LEU A 775 -29.28 -16.79 51.11
N GLU A 776 -28.56 -17.16 52.17
CA GLU A 776 -27.64 -16.26 52.86
C GLU A 776 -26.35 -16.04 52.04
N LEU A 777 -26.43 -15.15 51.04
CA LEU A 777 -25.29 -14.76 50.23
C LEU A 777 -24.33 -13.86 51.01
N THR A 778 -23.02 -14.01 50.79
CA THR A 778 -22.01 -13.09 51.32
C THR A 778 -22.21 -11.67 50.75
N LYS A 779 -21.74 -10.65 51.47
CA LYS A 779 -21.81 -9.25 50.99
C LYS A 779 -21.16 -9.09 49.61
N GLY A 780 -20.01 -9.74 49.37
CA GLY A 780 -19.31 -9.72 48.09
C GLY A 780 -20.14 -10.30 46.94
N GLN A 781 -20.76 -11.46 47.14
CA GLN A 781 -21.63 -12.09 46.15
C GLN A 781 -22.85 -11.21 45.81
N ARG A 782 -23.50 -10.60 46.80
CA ARG A 782 -24.64 -9.69 46.58
C ARG A 782 -24.24 -8.48 45.75
N PHE A 783 -23.12 -7.84 46.08
CA PHE A 783 -22.64 -6.66 45.34
C PHE A 783 -22.28 -7.00 43.90
N VAL A 784 -21.65 -8.15 43.65
CA VAL A 784 -21.34 -8.58 42.27
C VAL A 784 -22.62 -8.93 41.49
N ILE A 785 -23.64 -9.51 42.13
CA ILE A 785 -24.95 -9.71 41.49
C ILE A 785 -25.57 -8.36 41.09
N TYR A 786 -25.60 -7.37 41.99
CA TYR A 786 -26.13 -6.04 41.67
C TYR A 786 -25.35 -5.34 40.55
N ALA A 787 -24.02 -5.39 40.60
CA ALA A 787 -23.17 -4.84 39.54
C ALA A 787 -23.44 -5.51 38.18
N THR A 788 -23.59 -6.83 38.18
CA THR A 788 -23.89 -7.60 36.97
C THR A 788 -25.28 -7.27 36.42
N ILE A 789 -26.30 -7.11 37.28
CA ILE A 789 -27.65 -6.68 36.87
C ILE A 789 -27.59 -5.30 36.19
N ILE A 790 -26.94 -4.33 36.83
CA ILE A 790 -26.80 -2.97 36.28
C ILE A 790 -26.10 -3.03 34.92
N SER A 791 -24.96 -3.73 34.84
CA SER A 791 -24.20 -3.85 33.59
C SER A 791 -25.02 -4.53 32.48
N VAL A 792 -25.76 -5.60 32.78
CA VAL A 792 -26.61 -6.30 31.80
C VAL A 792 -27.70 -5.38 31.27
N VAL A 793 -28.38 -4.63 32.15
CA VAL A 793 -29.45 -3.70 31.76
C VAL A 793 -28.93 -2.65 30.79
N PHE A 794 -27.81 -2.00 31.09
CA PHE A 794 -27.26 -0.95 30.22
C PHE A 794 -26.73 -1.50 28.89
N VAL A 795 -26.09 -2.68 28.88
CA VAL A 795 -25.70 -3.34 27.62
C VAL A 795 -26.95 -3.69 26.79
N TYR A 796 -28.03 -4.15 27.43
CA TYR A 796 -29.27 -4.50 26.74
C TYR A 796 -29.97 -3.27 26.13
N ILE A 797 -30.05 -2.16 26.87
CA ILE A 797 -30.57 -0.88 26.37
C ILE A 797 -29.80 -0.44 25.13
N ARG A 798 -28.47 -0.50 25.17
CA ARG A 798 -27.62 -0.18 24.03
C ARG A 798 -27.91 -1.08 22.82
N SER A 799 -28.02 -2.39 23.02
CA SER A 799 -28.32 -3.34 21.94
C SER A 799 -29.67 -3.04 21.26
N ILE A 800 -30.69 -2.67 22.03
CA ILE A 800 -31.98 -2.21 21.48
C ILE A 800 -31.80 -0.93 20.67
N TYR A 801 -31.15 0.08 21.24
CA TYR A 801 -30.91 1.36 20.56
C TYR A 801 -30.21 1.15 19.21
N ARG A 802 -29.14 0.37 19.17
CA ARG A 802 -28.37 0.10 17.95
C ARG A 802 -29.18 -0.65 16.89
N THR A 803 -30.08 -1.53 17.32
CA THR A 803 -31.00 -2.24 16.42
C THR A 803 -31.96 -1.26 15.75
N VAL A 804 -32.60 -0.38 16.54
CA VAL A 804 -33.56 0.60 16.02
C VAL A 804 -32.87 1.66 15.16
N GLU A 805 -31.70 2.15 15.58
CA GLU A 805 -30.91 3.13 14.82
C GLU A 805 -30.57 2.63 13.41
N LEU A 806 -30.14 1.37 13.27
CA LEU A 806 -29.76 0.81 11.97
C LEU A 806 -30.96 0.35 11.14
N LEU A 807 -32.09 0.02 11.77
CA LEU A 807 -33.37 -0.24 11.08
C LEU A 807 -33.93 1.03 10.42
N GLU A 808 -33.76 2.21 11.04
CA GLU A 808 -34.12 3.49 10.41
C GLU A 808 -33.19 3.85 9.22
N GLY A 809 -32.03 3.21 9.13
CA GLY A 809 -31.04 3.45 8.08
C GLY A 809 -30.23 4.73 8.28
N TRP A 810 -29.33 5.00 7.34
CA TRP A 810 -28.32 6.06 7.49
C TRP A 810 -28.87 7.49 7.47
N ASP A 811 -30.11 7.66 7.01
CA ASP A 811 -30.79 8.95 7.00
C ASP A 811 -31.80 9.11 8.15
N GLY A 812 -31.89 8.12 9.04
CA GLY A 812 -32.80 8.06 10.19
C GLY A 812 -32.62 9.19 11.21
N LYS A 813 -33.68 9.45 11.98
CA LYS A 813 -33.71 10.53 12.97
C LYS A 813 -32.81 10.21 14.18
N LEU A 814 -32.75 8.93 14.57
CA LEU A 814 -31.93 8.45 15.69
C LEU A 814 -30.43 8.69 15.45
N MET A 815 -29.93 8.43 14.24
CA MET A 815 -28.51 8.59 13.94
C MET A 815 -28.09 10.06 13.77
N LYS A 816 -29.01 10.93 13.31
CA LYS A 816 -28.77 12.38 13.12
C LYS A 816 -28.93 13.21 14.38
N THR A 817 -29.32 12.61 15.51
CA THR A 817 -29.54 13.33 16.77
C THR A 817 -28.50 12.90 17.80
N GLU A 818 -27.52 13.76 18.07
CA GLU A 818 -26.38 13.46 18.94
C GLU A 818 -26.77 12.96 20.35
N GLY A 819 -27.82 13.55 20.95
CA GLY A 819 -28.21 13.24 22.32
C GLY A 819 -28.55 11.76 22.55
N TYR A 820 -29.20 11.10 21.59
CA TYR A 820 -29.51 9.68 21.70
C TYR A 820 -28.26 8.82 21.64
N PHE A 821 -27.32 9.15 20.76
CA PHE A 821 -26.05 8.44 20.66
C PHE A 821 -25.23 8.54 21.96
N ILE A 822 -25.12 9.75 22.51
CA ILE A 822 -24.41 9.97 23.77
C ILE A 822 -25.07 9.19 24.91
N GLY A 823 -26.38 9.33 25.07
CA GLY A 823 -27.11 8.75 26.19
C GLY A 823 -27.31 7.23 26.10
N LEU A 824 -27.67 6.71 24.94
CA LEU A 824 -28.09 5.31 24.78
C LEU A 824 -26.96 4.39 24.27
N ASP A 825 -25.86 4.94 23.74
CA ASP A 825 -24.67 4.18 23.34
C ASP A 825 -23.51 4.42 24.33
N GLY A 826 -23.07 5.67 24.45
CA GLY A 826 -21.90 6.07 25.24
C GLY A 826 -22.06 5.89 26.75
N VAL A 827 -23.05 6.56 27.34
CA VAL A 827 -23.31 6.49 28.80
C VAL A 827 -23.60 5.06 29.23
N CYS A 828 -24.36 4.30 28.43
CA CYS A 828 -24.69 2.91 28.72
C CYS A 828 -23.44 2.05 28.94
N ILE A 829 -22.45 2.09 28.03
CA ILE A 829 -21.23 1.29 28.21
C ILE A 829 -20.28 1.87 29.25
N ALA A 830 -20.20 3.19 29.37
CA ALA A 830 -19.45 3.81 30.45
C ALA A 830 -19.94 3.30 31.82
N VAL A 831 -21.25 3.29 32.08
CA VAL A 831 -21.84 2.78 33.32
C VAL A 831 -21.62 1.27 33.46
N ALA A 832 -21.79 0.49 32.39
CA ALA A 832 -21.60 -0.95 32.40
C ALA A 832 -20.16 -1.36 32.76
N ILE A 833 -19.16 -0.54 32.42
CA ILE A 833 -17.76 -0.79 32.79
C ILE A 833 -17.44 -0.21 34.18
N LEU A 834 -17.86 1.03 34.46
CA LEU A 834 -17.56 1.73 35.72
C LEU A 834 -18.08 0.98 36.95
N ILE A 835 -19.22 0.30 36.84
CA ILE A 835 -19.77 -0.47 37.97
C ILE A 835 -18.83 -1.60 38.43
N PHE A 836 -18.04 -2.17 37.51
CA PHE A 836 -17.03 -3.19 37.81
C PHE A 836 -15.70 -2.59 38.28
N CYS A 837 -15.50 -1.27 38.20
CA CYS A 837 -14.43 -0.59 38.92
C CYS A 837 -14.74 -0.51 40.42
N ILE A 838 -16.01 -0.29 40.77
CA ILE A 838 -16.49 -0.17 42.15
C ILE A 838 -16.66 -1.56 42.78
N PHE A 839 -17.35 -2.46 42.09
CA PHE A 839 -17.67 -3.81 42.56
C PHE A 839 -16.92 -4.86 41.73
N ASP A 840 -15.60 -4.87 41.86
CA ASP A 840 -14.72 -5.73 41.07
C ASP A 840 -14.96 -7.23 41.37
N PRO A 841 -15.47 -8.02 40.40
CA PRO A 841 -15.72 -9.44 40.60
C PRO A 841 -14.45 -10.24 40.90
N ALA A 842 -13.30 -9.80 40.36
CA ALA A 842 -12.01 -10.47 40.58
C ALA A 842 -11.51 -10.33 42.01
N VAL A 843 -11.98 -9.30 42.74
CA VAL A 843 -11.63 -9.05 44.14
C VAL A 843 -12.69 -9.63 45.07
N LEU A 844 -13.97 -9.39 44.77
CA LEU A 844 -15.10 -9.75 45.64
C LEU A 844 -15.46 -11.25 45.61
N LEU A 845 -15.05 -11.98 44.58
CA LEU A 845 -15.26 -13.44 44.44
C LEU A 845 -13.94 -14.23 44.54
N ASP A 846 -12.86 -13.64 45.05
CA ASP A 846 -11.55 -14.30 45.09
C ASP A 846 -11.57 -15.49 46.06
N HIS A 847 -11.37 -16.68 45.51
CA HIS A 847 -11.54 -17.98 46.18
C HIS A 847 -10.38 -18.36 47.12
N ASP A 848 -9.31 -17.57 47.22
CA ASP A 848 -8.11 -17.91 48.01
C ASP A 848 -8.29 -17.81 49.54
N LYS A 849 -9.53 -17.69 50.05
CA LYS A 849 -9.86 -17.59 51.48
C LYS A 849 -10.83 -18.65 52.02
N GLN A 850 -11.06 -19.75 51.30
CA GLN A 850 -11.69 -20.93 51.91
C GLN A 850 -10.64 -22.04 52.05
N PRO A 851 -10.59 -22.76 53.19
CA PRO A 851 -9.59 -23.80 53.40
C PRO A 851 -9.70 -24.83 52.29
N GLU A 852 -8.56 -25.24 51.74
CA GLU A 852 -8.48 -26.32 50.76
C GLU A 852 -9.19 -27.54 51.31
N LEU A 853 -10.35 -27.88 50.74
CA LEU A 853 -10.89 -29.23 50.87
C LEU A 853 -9.88 -30.15 50.20
N SER A 854 -9.16 -30.91 51.02
CA SER A 854 -8.17 -31.86 50.56
C SER A 854 -8.83 -32.89 49.64
N PHE A 855 -8.09 -33.32 48.62
CA PHE A 855 -8.52 -34.29 47.62
C PHE A 855 -8.97 -35.66 48.21
N ASN A 856 -8.76 -35.89 49.51
CA ASN A 856 -9.15 -37.11 50.22
C ASN A 856 -10.62 -37.13 50.70
N GLU A 857 -11.31 -35.99 50.82
CA GLU A 857 -12.71 -35.96 51.28
C GLU A 857 -13.74 -36.16 50.16
N LEU A 858 -13.30 -36.18 48.89
CA LEU A 858 -14.18 -36.41 47.73
C LEU A 858 -14.42 -37.89 47.39
N ASN A 859 -13.74 -38.83 48.08
CA ASN A 859 -13.89 -40.27 47.84
C ASN A 859 -14.82 -40.99 48.84
N THR A 860 -15.34 -40.32 49.87
CA THR A 860 -16.15 -40.98 50.91
C THR A 860 -17.66 -40.73 50.85
N VAL A 861 -18.17 -39.95 49.89
CA VAL A 861 -19.62 -39.67 49.78
C VAL A 861 -20.30 -40.36 48.57
N SER A 862 -19.63 -41.35 47.95
CA SER A 862 -20.22 -42.15 46.85
C SER A 862 -20.86 -43.47 47.28
N THR A 863 -21.09 -43.70 48.58
CA THR A 863 -21.86 -44.84 49.08
C THR A 863 -22.74 -44.45 50.25
N ARG A 864 -23.89 -43.85 49.97
CA ARG A 864 -25.18 -44.10 50.64
C ARG A 864 -26.32 -43.38 49.94
#